data_AF-E0VWF9-F1
#
_entry.id   AF-E0VWF9-F1
#
_cell.length_a   1.000
_cell.length_b   1.000
_cell.length_c   1.000
_cell.angle_alpha   90.00
_cell.angle_beta   90.00
_cell.angle_gamma   90.00
#
_symmetry.space_group_name_H-M   'P 1'
#
loop_
_entity.id
_entity.type
_entity.pdbx_description
1 polymer ?
#
loop_
_entity_poly.entity_id
_entity_poly.type
_entity_poly.pdbx_seq_one_letter_code
_entity_poly.pdbx_strand_id
1 'polypeptide(L)'
;MNPFFKEYFLQADVLCLTNFKNYIIAGKRLALVEWEKSENKVSCISQIQCSDWIEDVVLLKNNLIGLVTAHNSFETWNLIQKEKKNIFHFSERCILYSCKIVKCSLSEAIIFAGTVFGEILIWSPFLNEDKNLLHRLKGHNGAVFSIEVNISKKILATTSDDRSLRIWTINTQDSLSCLNQWKNIKIEILHVLYCHTARVWRSLIIDEFFISAGEDSQLIIWRKDGTLLKSLSLHQDGGIRGLHFLNSSNLIATGGEDGGINTVSWHYLISESNLYHPKKIIKPDKNFSNRVCFIKNGFVFTTSGCCTIIYDNDNQTDFVYKNENFAYYCLLEVSYEGNYIVLGSIKGHMVVIDLETQSDIIDKKYFNGRIYSIHCIENHILACGPDGKLVLWKYVNKSLISVKELLLPACKERWTTCALLLDQNLVIGDRMGNINVYNLQGDCNPIFCFKKIHSYLGVTDMMIEGKTVFSIGRDGVLKSFSSNFVHLSTNKLPIEWPWKMIKYKNDKLILGFQGVNFVVWSYNYREIIASLDCSGGHRSCHFKLNNDTLKFIYIKENKIFEKDLILNAIKRLRSGFHSKNINTLKILDTDQKIIVSGSEDTTMRISLIFGQELKVLKVFKTHVSSIRAIEESLYDVNNFIIFSAGGKGQIIIWKFDIKSLECEQIINHKLEERDRHWKNSEPVAEPDTRFMCINVLKTKDEYLIAAGCSDCQIRIFSFKKELTLLCSVNCSYCILKITILKVLSKLYVVCMLTDGNMIFWHLTDNFTLGKLNSFRLHQSGINCFAFTEIEVGKYFVITGGDDNKICASEVQINENKIQLKELWNNSNVHSCQITGAKILKNILITASIDQRITLWKWSLLNNEYKMEYLNQHMTSISDVQGIDAKIKTKVCEPLKFMLI
;
A
#
# COMPACT_ATOMS: atom_id res chain seq x y z
N MET A 1 -18.02 -9.68 8.93
CA MET A 1 -18.98 -8.96 8.05
C MET A 1 -19.43 -9.90 6.93
N ASN A 2 -20.74 -10.03 6.68
CA ASN A 2 -21.38 -10.90 5.66
C ASN A 2 -21.21 -10.29 4.23
N PRO A 3 -21.05 -11.02 3.09
CA PRO A 3 -20.61 -10.49 1.80
C PRO A 3 -21.65 -9.57 1.17
N PHE A 4 -22.94 -9.80 1.51
CA PHE A 4 -24.04 -8.90 1.19
C PHE A 4 -23.80 -7.47 1.70
N PHE A 5 -22.97 -7.25 2.73
CA PHE A 5 -22.68 -5.92 3.30
C PHE A 5 -21.49 -5.20 2.67
N LYS A 6 -20.62 -5.89 1.92
CA LYS A 6 -19.51 -5.25 1.20
C LYS A 6 -20.01 -4.41 0.02
N GLU A 7 -21.05 -4.87 -0.67
CA GLU A 7 -21.64 -4.16 -1.81
C GLU A 7 -22.32 -2.86 -1.39
N TYR A 8 -22.98 -2.80 -0.23
CA TYR A 8 -23.65 -1.58 0.23
C TYR A 8 -22.70 -0.53 0.79
N PHE A 9 -21.68 -0.89 1.58
CA PHE A 9 -20.79 0.12 2.18
C PHE A 9 -19.70 0.66 1.23
N LEU A 10 -19.36 -0.06 0.16
CA LEU A 10 -18.45 0.46 -0.88
C LEU A 10 -19.16 1.39 -1.87
N GLN A 11 -20.50 1.34 -1.96
CA GLN A 11 -21.31 2.20 -2.84
C GLN A 11 -22.24 3.17 -2.11
N ALA A 12 -22.32 3.13 -0.79
CA ALA A 12 -23.18 4.04 -0.04
C ALA A 12 -22.43 5.32 0.33
N ASP A 13 -22.78 6.40 -0.35
CA ASP A 13 -22.24 7.73 -0.10
C ASP A 13 -22.90 8.43 1.09
N VAL A 14 -24.07 7.93 1.55
CA VAL A 14 -24.90 8.64 2.53
C VAL A 14 -25.46 7.70 3.60
N LEU A 15 -25.36 8.14 4.87
CA LEU A 15 -25.91 7.44 6.02
C LEU A 15 -26.73 8.40 6.90
N CYS A 16 -28.02 8.11 7.10
CA CYS A 16 -28.94 8.90 7.93
C CYS A 16 -29.48 8.06 9.09
N LEU A 17 -29.54 8.63 10.30
CA LEU A 17 -29.98 7.93 11.52
C LEU A 17 -31.45 8.22 11.80
N THR A 18 -32.26 7.17 11.99
CA THR A 18 -33.69 7.32 12.31
C THR A 18 -33.93 7.26 13.83
N ASN A 19 -35.07 7.78 14.28
CA ASN A 19 -35.44 7.81 15.71
C ASN A 19 -35.63 6.42 16.36
N PHE A 20 -35.52 5.31 15.60
CA PHE A 20 -35.91 3.96 16.04
C PHE A 20 -34.79 2.89 15.93
N LYS A 21 -33.52 3.23 16.23
CA LYS A 21 -32.34 2.31 16.11
C LYS A 21 -32.01 1.84 14.68
N ASN A 22 -32.73 2.31 13.66
CA ASN A 22 -32.50 1.96 12.26
C ASN A 22 -31.66 3.04 11.54
N TYR A 23 -30.86 2.62 10.58
CA TYR A 23 -30.01 3.44 9.72
C TYR A 23 -30.50 3.36 8.29
N ILE A 24 -30.43 4.47 7.57
CA ILE A 24 -30.68 4.52 6.14
C ILE A 24 -29.34 4.59 5.45
N ILE A 25 -29.11 3.66 4.54
CA ILE A 25 -27.93 3.58 3.69
C ILE A 25 -28.38 3.85 2.26
N ALA A 26 -27.77 4.84 1.60
CA ALA A 26 -28.17 5.24 0.26
C ALA A 26 -26.97 5.29 -0.70
N GLY A 27 -27.19 4.79 -1.91
CA GLY A 27 -26.33 4.87 -3.08
C GLY A 27 -27.21 4.79 -4.33
N LYS A 28 -26.97 3.87 -5.27
CA LYS A 28 -27.98 3.56 -6.32
C LYS A 28 -29.23 2.83 -5.79
N ARG A 29 -29.16 2.35 -4.55
CA ARG A 29 -30.27 1.75 -3.82
C ARG A 29 -30.39 2.40 -2.46
N LEU A 30 -31.60 2.45 -1.95
CA LEU A 30 -31.92 2.89 -0.61
C LEU A 30 -32.21 1.65 0.24
N ALA A 31 -31.47 1.44 1.32
CA ALA A 31 -31.66 0.34 2.25
C ALA A 31 -31.89 0.86 3.68
N LEU A 32 -32.94 0.37 4.33
CA LEU A 32 -33.16 0.55 5.75
C LEU A 32 -32.56 -0.65 6.48
N VAL A 33 -31.62 -0.38 7.38
CA VAL A 33 -30.91 -1.41 8.12
C VAL A 33 -31.06 -1.22 9.63
N GLU A 34 -31.19 -2.32 10.35
CA GLU A 34 -31.14 -2.35 11.81
C GLU A 34 -29.76 -2.82 12.24
N TRP A 35 -29.19 -2.18 13.27
CA TRP A 35 -27.92 -2.61 13.84
C TRP A 35 -28.10 -3.12 15.27
N GLU A 36 -27.88 -4.41 15.44
CA GLU A 36 -27.88 -5.08 16.72
C GLU A 36 -26.46 -5.05 17.32
N LYS A 37 -26.27 -4.15 18.30
CA LYS A 37 -24.96 -3.86 18.90
C LYS A 37 -24.34 -5.03 19.65
N SER A 38 -25.16 -5.92 20.25
CA SER A 38 -24.71 -7.07 21.05
C SER A 38 -23.99 -8.12 20.20
N GLU A 39 -24.53 -8.44 19.03
CA GLU A 39 -23.93 -9.41 18.09
C GLU A 39 -23.07 -8.75 17.00
N ASN A 40 -23.00 -7.40 17.01
CA ASN A 40 -22.40 -6.59 15.96
C ASN A 40 -22.91 -6.97 14.56
N LYS A 41 -24.23 -7.20 14.48
CA LYS A 41 -24.92 -7.73 13.32
C LYS A 41 -25.83 -6.66 12.75
N VAL A 42 -25.71 -6.42 11.45
CA VAL A 42 -26.60 -5.52 10.72
C VAL A 42 -27.56 -6.39 9.92
N SER A 43 -28.84 -6.07 9.93
CA SER A 43 -29.89 -6.73 9.13
C SER A 43 -30.55 -5.70 8.22
N CYS A 44 -30.73 -6.05 6.95
CA CYS A 44 -31.50 -5.21 6.03
C CYS A 44 -33.00 -5.47 6.26
N ILE A 45 -33.73 -4.45 6.70
CA ILE A 45 -35.17 -4.51 6.95
C ILE A 45 -35.92 -4.32 5.63
N SER A 46 -35.50 -3.34 4.83
CA SER A 46 -36.16 -3.01 3.58
C SER A 46 -35.21 -2.37 2.59
N GLN A 47 -35.55 -2.52 1.31
CA GLN A 47 -34.77 -1.97 0.21
C GLN A 47 -35.66 -1.44 -0.91
N ILE A 48 -35.20 -0.36 -1.54
CA ILE A 48 -35.83 0.30 -2.67
C ILE A 48 -34.74 0.56 -3.73
N GLN A 49 -35.03 0.19 -4.99
CA GLN A 49 -34.19 0.53 -6.14
C GLN A 49 -34.58 1.93 -6.62
N CYS A 50 -33.62 2.84 -6.66
CA CYS A 50 -33.84 4.19 -7.18
C CYS A 50 -33.47 4.25 -8.67
N SER A 51 -34.07 5.19 -9.39
CA SER A 51 -33.83 5.42 -10.82
C SER A 51 -32.47 6.05 -11.10
N ASP A 52 -31.85 6.65 -10.08
CA ASP A 52 -30.62 7.41 -10.17
C ASP A 52 -29.78 7.24 -8.88
N TRP A 53 -28.53 7.70 -8.90
CA TRP A 53 -27.66 7.73 -7.72
C TRP A 53 -28.15 8.78 -6.70
N ILE A 54 -28.03 8.46 -5.42
CA ILE A 54 -28.47 9.31 -4.31
C ILE A 54 -27.25 10.01 -3.69
N GLU A 55 -27.30 11.34 -3.64
CA GLU A 55 -26.21 12.19 -3.15
C GLU A 55 -26.34 12.60 -1.68
N ASP A 56 -27.57 12.77 -1.18
CA ASP A 56 -27.84 12.98 0.25
C ASP A 56 -29.28 12.58 0.62
N VAL A 57 -29.53 12.28 1.90
CA VAL A 57 -30.81 11.81 2.45
C VAL A 57 -31.06 12.44 3.81
N VAL A 58 -32.28 12.95 4.01
CA VAL A 58 -32.74 13.51 5.29
C VAL A 58 -34.07 12.90 5.72
N LEU A 59 -34.24 12.70 7.03
CA LEU A 59 -35.53 12.33 7.60
C LEU A 59 -36.44 13.56 7.76
N LEU A 60 -37.57 13.54 7.09
CA LEU A 60 -38.66 14.51 7.19
C LEU A 60 -39.72 14.02 8.20
N LYS A 61 -40.84 14.75 8.34
CA LYS A 61 -41.91 14.40 9.28
C LYS A 61 -42.61 13.08 8.92
N ASN A 62 -43.09 12.33 9.92
CA ASN A 62 -43.96 11.14 9.77
C ASN A 62 -43.39 10.01 8.89
N ASN A 63 -42.12 9.60 9.10
CA ASN A 63 -41.44 8.54 8.33
C ASN A 63 -41.28 8.84 6.82
N LEU A 64 -41.46 10.10 6.42
CA LEU A 64 -41.11 10.57 5.10
C LEU A 64 -39.60 10.85 5.07
N ILE A 65 -38.93 10.47 3.99
CA ILE A 65 -37.54 10.85 3.72
C ILE A 65 -37.49 11.75 2.50
N GLY A 66 -36.59 12.71 2.52
CA GLY A 66 -36.19 13.48 1.34
C GLY A 66 -34.83 13.00 0.87
N LEU A 67 -34.66 12.78 -0.42
CA LEU A 67 -33.38 12.44 -1.02
C LEU A 67 -33.10 13.31 -2.23
N VAL A 68 -31.83 13.59 -2.51
CA VAL A 68 -31.39 14.29 -3.72
C VAL A 68 -30.68 13.31 -4.63
N THR A 69 -31.03 13.31 -5.92
CA THR A 69 -30.40 12.48 -6.92
C THR A 69 -29.23 13.19 -7.63
N ALA A 70 -28.36 12.42 -8.27
CA ALA A 70 -27.21 12.94 -9.03
C ALA A 70 -27.62 13.89 -10.17
N HIS A 71 -28.82 13.74 -10.75
CA HIS A 71 -29.38 14.69 -11.72
C HIS A 71 -30.13 15.87 -11.07
N ASN A 72 -29.73 16.27 -9.86
CA ASN A 72 -30.24 17.44 -9.13
C ASN A 72 -31.76 17.48 -8.97
N SER A 73 -32.36 16.33 -8.66
CA SER A 73 -33.80 16.22 -8.39
C SER A 73 -34.02 15.82 -6.93
N PHE A 74 -34.98 16.46 -6.26
CA PHE A 74 -35.36 16.12 -4.90
C PHE A 74 -36.60 15.23 -4.89
N GLU A 75 -36.48 14.04 -4.32
CA GLU A 75 -37.57 13.09 -4.20
C GLU A 75 -37.98 12.90 -2.75
N THR A 76 -39.29 12.74 -2.51
CA THR A 76 -39.80 12.37 -1.19
C THR A 76 -40.40 10.98 -1.21
N TRP A 77 -40.08 10.17 -0.20
CA TRP A 77 -40.47 8.76 -0.12
C TRP A 77 -41.06 8.43 1.24
N ASN A 78 -42.08 7.58 1.26
CA ASN A 78 -42.57 6.98 2.50
C ASN A 78 -41.82 5.68 2.77
N LEU A 79 -41.05 5.63 3.87
CA LEU A 79 -40.25 4.46 4.25
C LEU A 79 -41.09 3.20 4.50
N ILE A 80 -42.30 3.33 5.04
CA ILE A 80 -43.15 2.19 5.40
C ILE A 80 -43.85 1.63 4.16
N GLN A 81 -44.44 2.52 3.34
CA GLN A 81 -45.17 2.13 2.14
C GLN A 81 -44.26 1.79 0.95
N LYS A 82 -42.97 2.17 1.01
CA LYS A 82 -41.99 2.07 -0.09
C LYS A 82 -42.44 2.78 -1.36
N GLU A 83 -43.22 3.84 -1.20
CA GLU A 83 -43.82 4.60 -2.30
C GLU A 83 -43.16 5.97 -2.41
N LYS A 84 -42.88 6.36 -3.66
CA LYS A 84 -42.46 7.71 -4.02
C LYS A 84 -43.68 8.63 -3.95
N LYS A 85 -43.57 9.74 -3.22
CA LYS A 85 -44.66 10.71 -3.06
C LYS A 85 -44.58 11.85 -4.07
N ASN A 86 -43.48 12.61 -4.04
CA ASN A 86 -43.29 13.78 -4.90
C ASN A 86 -41.88 13.78 -5.49
N ILE A 87 -41.74 14.38 -6.67
CA ILE A 87 -40.46 14.70 -7.32
C ILE A 87 -40.46 16.20 -7.60
N PHE A 88 -39.38 16.87 -7.24
CA PHE A 88 -39.15 18.28 -7.51
C PHE A 88 -37.87 18.39 -8.32
N HIS A 89 -37.95 19.03 -9.48
CA HIS A 89 -36.79 19.23 -10.35
C HIS A 89 -36.20 20.62 -10.12
N PHE A 90 -34.87 20.69 -10.08
CA PHE A 90 -34.21 21.98 -10.24
C PHE A 90 -34.43 22.50 -11.67
N SER A 91 -34.60 23.82 -11.81
CA SER A 91 -34.90 24.47 -13.09
C SER A 91 -33.82 24.22 -14.17
N GLU A 92 -32.58 24.01 -13.75
CA GLU A 92 -31.47 23.63 -14.63
C GLU A 92 -31.10 22.15 -14.45
N ARG A 93 -30.90 21.43 -15.55
CA ARG A 93 -30.37 20.05 -15.49
C ARG A 93 -28.86 20.09 -15.34
N CYS A 94 -28.36 19.61 -14.21
CA CYS A 94 -26.92 19.47 -13.96
C CYS A 94 -26.62 18.16 -13.22
N ILE A 95 -25.42 17.62 -13.45
CA ILE A 95 -24.90 16.48 -12.69
C ILE A 95 -24.24 17.01 -11.42
N LEU A 96 -24.59 16.39 -10.30
CA LEU A 96 -24.03 16.63 -8.99
C LEU A 96 -22.95 15.61 -8.67
N TYR A 97 -21.91 16.06 -7.99
CA TYR A 97 -20.88 15.22 -7.36
C TYR A 97 -20.91 15.26 -5.84
N SER A 98 -21.70 16.19 -5.29
CA SER A 98 -21.96 16.28 -3.86
C SER A 98 -23.25 17.04 -3.61
N CYS A 99 -23.89 16.71 -2.50
CA CYS A 99 -25.06 17.41 -2.01
C CYS A 99 -25.06 17.45 -0.48
N LYS A 100 -25.65 18.50 0.09
CA LYS A 100 -26.04 18.55 1.50
C LYS A 100 -27.45 19.08 1.66
N ILE A 101 -28.32 18.31 2.30
CA ILE A 101 -29.68 18.71 2.65
C ILE A 101 -29.67 19.30 4.06
N VAL A 102 -30.06 20.56 4.14
CA VAL A 102 -30.21 21.31 5.38
C VAL A 102 -31.68 21.48 5.69
N LYS A 103 -32.10 20.95 6.84
CA LYS A 103 -33.48 21.06 7.30
C LYS A 103 -33.74 22.44 7.90
N CYS A 104 -34.70 23.17 7.34
CA CYS A 104 -35.17 24.43 7.93
C CYS A 104 -36.30 24.18 8.93
N SER A 105 -37.26 23.32 8.58
CA SER A 105 -38.39 22.96 9.43
C SER A 105 -38.72 21.46 9.33
N LEU A 106 -39.73 20.97 10.05
CA LEU A 106 -40.16 19.56 9.95
C LEU A 106 -40.58 19.15 8.52
N SER A 107 -40.93 20.11 7.67
CA SER A 107 -41.40 19.91 6.29
C SER A 107 -40.56 20.61 5.22
N GLU A 108 -39.72 21.60 5.56
CA GLU A 108 -38.91 22.36 4.60
C GLU A 108 -37.43 21.98 4.66
N ALA A 109 -36.80 21.97 3.49
CA ALA A 109 -35.40 21.65 3.30
C ALA A 109 -34.76 22.59 2.28
N ILE A 110 -33.46 22.81 2.44
CA ILE A 110 -32.60 23.55 1.53
C ILE A 110 -31.51 22.62 1.06
N ILE A 111 -31.21 22.69 -0.23
CA ILE A 111 -30.29 21.80 -0.90
C ILE A 111 -29.08 22.62 -1.30
N PHE A 112 -27.91 22.22 -0.82
CA PHE A 112 -26.62 22.72 -1.28
C PHE A 112 -26.07 21.68 -2.25
N ALA A 113 -26.01 22.01 -3.53
CA ALA A 113 -25.67 21.10 -4.60
C ALA A 113 -24.34 21.51 -5.25
N GLY A 114 -23.36 20.62 -5.20
CA GLY A 114 -22.03 20.79 -5.79
C GLY A 114 -22.00 20.20 -7.19
N THR A 115 -21.69 21.04 -8.18
CA THR A 115 -21.78 20.68 -9.59
C THR A 115 -20.44 20.22 -10.18
N VAL A 116 -20.49 19.54 -11.32
CA VAL A 116 -19.31 19.24 -12.15
C VAL A 116 -18.59 20.50 -12.66
N PHE A 117 -19.29 21.64 -12.74
CA PHE A 117 -18.75 22.90 -13.27
C PHE A 117 -18.09 23.80 -12.21
N GLY A 118 -17.95 23.34 -10.96
CA GLY A 118 -17.32 24.11 -9.88
C GLY A 118 -18.21 25.15 -9.20
N GLU A 119 -19.50 25.15 -9.52
CA GLU A 119 -20.51 26.00 -8.89
C GLU A 119 -21.20 25.25 -7.74
N ILE A 120 -21.57 25.99 -6.70
CA ILE A 120 -22.44 25.51 -5.62
C ILE A 120 -23.80 26.19 -5.78
N LEU A 121 -24.83 25.38 -6.02
CA LEU A 121 -26.20 25.83 -6.16
C LEU A 121 -26.94 25.62 -4.84
N ILE A 122 -27.53 26.67 -4.29
CA ILE A 122 -28.37 26.60 -3.10
C ILE A 122 -29.80 26.82 -3.53
N TRP A 123 -30.67 25.84 -3.32
CA TRP A 123 -32.05 25.89 -3.81
C TRP A 123 -33.01 25.20 -2.85
N SER A 124 -34.31 25.42 -3.04
CA SER A 124 -35.36 24.79 -2.23
C SER A 124 -36.44 24.19 -3.13
N PRO A 125 -36.82 22.91 -2.92
CA PRO A 125 -37.88 22.26 -3.70
C PRO A 125 -39.29 22.77 -3.35
N PHE A 126 -39.43 23.57 -2.28
CA PHE A 126 -40.70 24.11 -1.81
C PHE A 126 -40.99 25.53 -2.34
N LEU A 127 -40.13 26.05 -3.21
CA LEU A 127 -40.37 27.26 -3.99
C LEU A 127 -40.97 26.89 -5.35
N ASN A 128 -41.61 27.85 -6.02
CA ASN A 128 -42.10 27.66 -7.39
C ASN A 128 -40.95 27.19 -8.31
N GLU A 129 -41.21 26.23 -9.19
CA GLU A 129 -40.18 25.57 -10.02
C GLU A 129 -39.34 26.58 -10.83
N ASP A 130 -39.96 27.66 -11.35
CA ASP A 130 -39.27 28.71 -12.10
C ASP A 130 -38.38 29.65 -11.24
N LYS A 131 -38.45 29.55 -9.91
CA LYS A 131 -37.72 30.40 -8.93
C LYS A 131 -37.25 29.61 -7.72
N ASN A 132 -36.80 28.37 -7.92
CA ASN A 132 -36.34 27.51 -6.83
C ASN A 132 -34.89 27.75 -6.41
N LEU A 133 -34.09 28.47 -7.21
CA LEU A 133 -32.73 28.89 -6.88
C LEU A 133 -32.73 30.03 -5.83
N LEU A 134 -31.93 29.86 -4.77
CA LEU A 134 -31.68 30.87 -3.75
C LEU A 134 -30.33 31.56 -3.98
N HIS A 135 -29.25 30.80 -4.15
CA HIS A 135 -27.91 31.34 -4.36
C HIS A 135 -27.12 30.50 -5.36
N ARG A 136 -26.23 31.17 -6.11
CA ARG A 136 -25.23 30.55 -6.96
C ARG A 136 -23.85 31.03 -6.53
N LEU A 137 -23.08 30.16 -5.90
CA LEU A 137 -21.73 30.48 -5.45
C LEU A 137 -20.74 30.03 -6.51
N LYS A 138 -19.96 30.99 -7.01
CA LYS A 138 -18.87 30.74 -7.96
C LYS A 138 -17.54 30.86 -7.24
N GLY A 139 -16.65 29.91 -7.47
CA GLY A 139 -15.32 29.96 -6.89
C GLY A 139 -14.41 28.83 -7.35
N HIS A 140 -14.86 27.58 -7.25
CA HIS A 140 -14.05 26.42 -7.60
C HIS A 140 -13.77 26.35 -9.11
N ASN A 141 -12.60 25.82 -9.47
CA ASN A 141 -12.16 25.64 -10.86
C ASN A 141 -12.25 24.18 -11.33
N GLY A 142 -13.15 23.41 -10.72
CA GLY A 142 -13.36 22.00 -11.02
C GLY A 142 -14.52 21.43 -10.21
N ALA A 143 -14.89 20.17 -10.44
CA ALA A 143 -16.03 19.53 -9.80
C ALA A 143 -15.97 19.65 -8.26
N VAL A 144 -17.12 19.88 -7.63
CA VAL A 144 -17.24 19.99 -6.16
C VAL A 144 -17.59 18.62 -5.58
N PHE A 145 -16.67 18.02 -4.83
CA PHE A 145 -16.77 16.63 -4.33
C PHE A 145 -17.32 16.49 -2.91
N SER A 146 -17.35 17.58 -2.15
CA SER A 146 -17.93 17.58 -0.80
C SER A 146 -18.46 18.95 -0.43
N ILE A 147 -19.57 18.94 0.30
CA ILE A 147 -20.21 20.10 0.90
C ILE A 147 -20.57 19.73 2.33
N GLU A 148 -20.04 20.47 3.30
CA GLU A 148 -20.40 20.34 4.71
C GLU A 148 -20.87 21.68 5.24
N VAL A 149 -22.07 21.71 5.84
CA VAL A 149 -22.70 22.94 6.33
C VAL A 149 -22.86 22.88 7.84
N ASN A 150 -22.34 23.88 8.53
CA ASN A 150 -22.58 24.11 9.95
C ASN A 150 -23.37 25.43 10.14
N ILE A 151 -24.70 25.30 10.24
CA ILE A 151 -25.61 26.45 10.36
C ILE A 151 -25.37 27.24 11.64
N SER A 152 -25.15 26.55 12.79
CA SER A 152 -25.01 27.23 14.08
C SER A 152 -23.76 28.11 14.12
N LYS A 153 -22.69 27.68 13.45
CA LYS A 153 -21.47 28.46 13.27
C LYS A 153 -21.47 29.35 12.04
N LYS A 154 -22.50 29.26 11.18
CA LYS A 154 -22.63 30.00 9.92
C LYS A 154 -21.44 29.77 8.98
N ILE A 155 -20.99 28.51 8.88
CA ILE A 155 -19.85 28.12 8.05
C ILE A 155 -20.27 27.03 7.07
N LEU A 156 -19.75 27.13 5.84
CA LEU A 156 -19.81 26.10 4.80
C LEU A 156 -18.38 25.72 4.42
N ALA A 157 -18.10 24.43 4.30
CA ALA A 157 -16.83 23.91 3.81
C ALA A 157 -17.09 23.13 2.51
N THR A 158 -16.29 23.40 1.48
CA THR A 158 -16.40 22.72 0.19
C THR A 158 -15.05 22.25 -0.33
N THR A 159 -15.03 21.10 -1.00
CA THR A 159 -13.82 20.52 -1.59
C THR A 159 -14.00 20.25 -3.06
N SER A 160 -12.90 20.23 -3.81
CA SER A 160 -12.96 20.16 -5.27
C SER A 160 -11.79 19.43 -5.93
N ASP A 161 -12.01 19.09 -7.20
CA ASP A 161 -11.01 18.68 -8.18
C ASP A 161 -9.87 19.71 -8.34
N ASP A 162 -10.13 20.99 -8.05
CA ASP A 162 -9.12 22.06 -8.05
C ASP A 162 -8.07 21.95 -6.92
N ARG A 163 -8.14 20.87 -6.12
CA ARG A 163 -7.26 20.51 -5.00
C ARG A 163 -7.38 21.41 -3.78
N SER A 164 -8.43 22.25 -3.72
CA SER A 164 -8.67 23.17 -2.61
C SER A 164 -9.75 22.69 -1.65
N LEU A 165 -9.58 23.09 -0.38
CA LEU A 165 -10.67 23.22 0.59
C LEU A 165 -11.03 24.70 0.67
N ARG A 166 -12.30 25.04 0.48
CA ARG A 166 -12.80 26.41 0.63
C ARG A 166 -13.73 26.52 1.81
N ILE A 167 -13.53 27.56 2.60
CA ILE A 167 -14.36 27.89 3.75
C ILE A 167 -15.14 29.14 3.40
N TRP A 168 -16.45 29.07 3.57
CA TRP A 168 -17.39 30.14 3.29
C TRP A 168 -18.09 30.55 4.58
N THR A 169 -18.37 31.84 4.72
CA THR A 169 -19.16 32.37 5.82
C THR A 169 -20.58 32.72 5.35
N ILE A 170 -21.57 32.45 6.18
CA ILE A 170 -22.98 32.71 5.93
C ILE A 170 -23.38 33.95 6.73
N ASN A 171 -23.27 35.12 6.11
CA ASN A 171 -23.50 36.41 6.76
C ASN A 171 -25.00 36.68 6.90
N THR A 172 -25.54 36.43 8.09
CA THR A 172 -26.92 36.74 8.48
C THR A 172 -26.97 37.15 9.95
N GLN A 173 -27.83 38.11 10.32
CA GLN A 173 -28.09 38.45 11.72
C GLN A 173 -29.15 37.51 12.33
N ASP A 174 -30.07 37.00 11.51
CA ASP A 174 -31.21 36.19 11.94
C ASP A 174 -30.86 34.70 12.13
N SER A 175 -31.66 34.01 12.96
CA SER A 175 -31.64 32.55 13.06
C SER A 175 -32.22 31.94 11.79
N LEU A 176 -31.54 30.97 11.16
CA LEU A 176 -31.95 30.32 9.90
C LEU A 176 -32.96 29.18 10.12
N SER A 177 -34.18 29.52 10.50
CA SER A 177 -35.23 28.55 10.86
C SER A 177 -36.35 28.40 9.82
N CYS A 178 -36.45 29.30 8.85
CA CYS A 178 -37.46 29.19 7.79
C CYS A 178 -36.91 29.59 6.41
N LEU A 179 -37.56 29.09 5.36
CA LEU A 179 -37.12 29.27 3.97
C LEU A 179 -36.96 30.73 3.54
N ASN A 180 -37.81 31.65 4.02
CA ASN A 180 -37.78 33.06 3.59
C ASN A 180 -36.50 33.79 3.99
N GLN A 181 -35.88 33.41 5.11
CA GLN A 181 -34.64 34.04 5.58
C GLN A 181 -33.46 33.76 4.64
N TRP A 182 -33.54 32.69 3.85
CA TRP A 182 -32.46 32.31 2.94
C TRP A 182 -32.39 33.12 1.66
N LYS A 183 -33.42 33.87 1.30
CA LYS A 183 -33.45 34.64 0.04
C LYS A 183 -32.43 35.78 0.00
N ASN A 184 -32.14 36.41 1.15
CA ASN A 184 -31.35 37.65 1.21
C ASN A 184 -30.02 37.51 1.97
N ILE A 185 -29.53 36.28 2.14
CA ILE A 185 -28.26 36.03 2.84
C ILE A 185 -27.08 36.31 1.92
N LYS A 186 -26.00 36.87 2.46
CA LYS A 186 -24.73 36.98 1.75
C LYS A 186 -23.81 35.82 2.13
N ILE A 187 -23.33 35.05 1.16
CA ILE A 187 -22.36 33.97 1.39
C ILE A 187 -21.05 34.33 0.68
N GLU A 188 -19.95 34.37 1.43
CA GLU A 188 -18.65 34.82 0.94
C GLU A 188 -17.54 33.83 1.30
N ILE A 189 -16.49 33.78 0.48
CA ILE A 189 -15.30 32.97 0.76
C ILE A 189 -14.52 33.64 1.89
N LEU A 190 -14.29 32.90 2.97
CA LEU A 190 -13.41 33.29 4.07
C LEU A 190 -11.96 32.86 3.79
N HIS A 191 -11.77 31.61 3.36
CA HIS A 191 -10.44 31.05 3.08
C HIS A 191 -10.46 30.14 1.87
N VAL A 192 -9.34 30.12 1.13
CA VAL A 192 -9.02 29.12 0.10
C VAL A 192 -7.74 28.42 0.52
N LEU A 193 -7.84 27.14 0.84
CA LEU A 193 -6.78 26.37 1.48
C LEU A 193 -6.20 25.35 0.50
N TYR A 194 -4.88 25.41 0.30
CA TYR A 194 -4.12 24.52 -0.56
C TYR A 194 -3.03 23.81 0.25
N CYS A 195 -3.06 22.48 0.24
CA CYS A 195 -1.99 21.63 0.79
C CYS A 195 -2.03 20.23 0.19
N HIS A 196 -3.21 19.75 -0.22
CA HIS A 196 -3.33 18.50 -0.94
C HIS A 196 -2.58 18.55 -2.28
N THR A 197 -1.94 17.45 -2.62
CA THR A 197 -1.21 17.29 -3.89
C THR A 197 -2.10 16.81 -5.03
N ALA A 198 -3.27 16.26 -4.70
CA ALA A 198 -4.28 15.72 -5.61
C ALA A 198 -5.70 16.17 -5.20
N ARG A 199 -6.73 15.59 -5.81
CA ARG A 199 -8.15 15.95 -5.61
C ARG A 199 -8.56 15.82 -4.14
N VAL A 200 -9.44 16.70 -3.68
CA VAL A 200 -9.95 16.65 -2.30
C VAL A 200 -11.38 16.11 -2.29
N TRP A 201 -11.54 14.89 -1.79
CA TRP A 201 -12.78 14.13 -1.87
C TRP A 201 -13.80 14.48 -0.80
N ARG A 202 -13.34 14.76 0.42
CA ARG A 202 -14.23 14.93 1.58
C ARG A 202 -13.75 16.07 2.48
N SER A 203 -14.71 16.81 3.03
CA SER A 203 -14.48 17.75 4.14
C SER A 203 -15.33 17.43 5.35
N LEU A 204 -14.89 17.90 6.51
CA LEU A 204 -15.65 17.87 7.74
C LEU A 204 -15.39 19.14 8.57
N ILE A 205 -16.42 19.63 9.25
CA ILE A 205 -16.33 20.74 10.19
C ILE A 205 -16.50 20.18 11.60
N ILE A 206 -15.46 20.31 12.45
CA ILE A 206 -15.52 19.94 13.86
C ILE A 206 -15.12 21.16 14.68
N ASP A 207 -16.06 21.66 15.46
CA ASP A 207 -15.87 22.86 16.27
C ASP A 207 -15.29 24.05 15.49
N GLU A 208 -14.05 24.45 15.77
CA GLU A 208 -13.35 25.55 15.10
C GLU A 208 -12.30 25.04 14.09
N PHE A 209 -12.34 23.75 13.77
CA PHE A 209 -11.39 23.10 12.88
C PHE A 209 -12.08 22.61 11.62
N PHE A 210 -11.31 22.64 10.54
CA PHE A 210 -11.71 22.07 9.27
C PHE A 210 -10.81 20.89 8.95
N ILE A 211 -11.40 19.83 8.43
CA ILE A 211 -10.68 18.62 8.05
C ILE A 211 -10.95 18.37 6.58
N SER A 212 -9.89 18.07 5.83
CA SER A 212 -9.98 17.65 4.44
C SER A 212 -9.27 16.33 4.22
N ALA A 213 -9.81 15.52 3.31
CA ALA A 213 -9.26 14.24 2.93
C ALA A 213 -9.32 14.06 1.41
N GLY A 214 -8.25 13.51 0.82
CA GLY A 214 -8.05 13.53 -0.63
C GLY A 214 -7.49 12.25 -1.25
N GLU A 215 -7.33 12.30 -2.57
CA GLU A 215 -6.75 11.24 -3.41
C GLU A 215 -5.27 10.97 -3.07
N ASP A 216 -4.59 11.94 -2.47
CA ASP A 216 -3.20 11.86 -2.02
C ASP A 216 -3.00 11.09 -0.70
N SER A 217 -4.01 10.35 -0.27
CA SER A 217 -4.05 9.60 1.00
C SER A 217 -3.88 10.45 2.27
N GLN A 218 -3.91 11.78 2.16
CA GLN A 218 -3.73 12.68 3.29
C GLN A 218 -5.05 13.01 3.97
N LEU A 219 -5.02 13.00 5.30
CA LEU A 219 -5.96 13.68 6.17
C LEU A 219 -5.29 14.96 6.69
N ILE A 220 -5.84 16.11 6.32
CA ILE A 220 -5.29 17.42 6.66
C ILE A 220 -6.24 18.14 7.61
N ILE A 221 -5.67 18.74 8.65
CA ILE A 221 -6.40 19.46 9.69
C ILE A 221 -5.99 20.92 9.68
N TRP A 222 -6.99 21.79 9.64
CA TRP A 222 -6.85 23.23 9.54
C TRP A 222 -7.51 23.88 10.75
N ARG A 223 -6.92 24.98 11.21
CA ARG A 223 -7.55 25.87 12.18
C ARG A 223 -8.51 26.84 11.49
N LYS A 224 -9.34 27.50 12.31
CA LYS A 224 -10.31 28.52 11.87
C LYS A 224 -9.69 29.66 11.07
N ASP A 225 -8.44 30.03 11.37
CA ASP A 225 -7.67 31.08 10.69
C ASP A 225 -7.07 30.63 9.34
N GLY A 226 -7.29 29.38 8.95
CA GLY A 226 -6.74 28.78 7.74
C GLY A 226 -5.34 28.21 7.89
N THR A 227 -4.74 28.22 9.08
CA THR A 227 -3.41 27.64 9.28
C THR A 227 -3.46 26.11 9.28
N LEU A 228 -2.46 25.50 8.65
CA LEU A 228 -2.27 24.04 8.64
C LEU A 228 -1.80 23.58 10.02
N LEU A 229 -2.60 22.73 10.68
CA LEU A 229 -2.23 22.15 11.97
C LEU A 229 -1.44 20.85 11.79
N LYS A 230 -1.96 19.93 10.97
CA LYS A 230 -1.43 18.57 10.82
C LYS A 230 -1.79 17.94 9.48
N SER A 231 -0.90 17.10 8.95
CA SER A 231 -1.14 16.19 7.83
C SER A 231 -0.79 14.76 8.23
N LEU A 232 -1.62 13.79 7.85
CA LEU A 232 -1.45 12.38 8.18
C LEU A 232 -1.77 11.50 6.97
N SER A 233 -0.87 10.57 6.66
CA SER A 233 -1.15 9.49 5.72
C SER A 233 -1.78 8.32 6.48
N LEU A 234 -3.06 8.06 6.25
CA LEU A 234 -3.81 7.03 6.98
C LEU A 234 -4.07 5.76 6.17
N HIS A 235 -3.75 5.71 4.88
CA HIS A 235 -4.01 4.54 4.02
C HIS A 235 -2.79 4.25 3.14
N GLN A 236 -2.72 3.06 2.54
CA GLN A 236 -1.52 2.56 1.81
C GLN A 236 -1.35 3.18 0.41
N ASP A 237 -1.22 4.50 0.28
CA ASP A 237 -1.25 5.24 -1.00
C ASP A 237 -2.61 5.18 -1.74
N GLY A 238 -3.67 4.72 -1.06
CA GLY A 238 -5.06 4.78 -1.56
C GLY A 238 -5.76 6.06 -1.13
N GLY A 239 -6.56 6.67 -2.01
CA GLY A 239 -7.28 7.91 -1.70
C GLY A 239 -8.28 7.74 -0.54
N ILE A 240 -8.49 8.78 0.27
CA ILE A 240 -9.47 8.75 1.36
C ILE A 240 -10.84 9.16 0.80
N ARG A 241 -11.78 8.22 0.76
CA ARG A 241 -13.13 8.40 0.20
C ARG A 241 -14.20 8.55 1.27
N GLY A 242 -13.99 7.94 2.42
CA GLY A 242 -14.86 8.08 3.59
C GLY A 242 -14.20 8.94 4.67
N LEU A 243 -14.95 9.88 5.23
CA LEU A 243 -14.54 10.69 6.37
C LEU A 243 -15.76 10.92 7.28
N HIS A 244 -15.64 10.56 8.57
CA HIS A 244 -16.73 10.74 9.53
C HIS A 244 -16.19 10.98 10.94
N PHE A 245 -16.89 11.81 11.73
CA PHE A 245 -16.55 12.04 13.13
C PHE A 245 -17.60 11.46 14.06
N LEU A 246 -17.12 10.62 14.97
CA LEU A 246 -17.94 9.91 15.95
C LEU A 246 -17.90 10.68 17.27
N ASN A 247 -18.84 11.62 17.44
CA ASN A 247 -18.97 12.49 18.62
C ASN A 247 -18.91 11.72 19.95
N SER A 248 -19.56 10.56 20.05
CA SER A 248 -19.67 9.79 21.30
C SER A 248 -18.34 9.25 21.83
N SER A 249 -17.40 8.95 20.94
CA SER A 249 -16.09 8.38 21.28
C SER A 249 -14.93 9.32 20.97
N ASN A 250 -15.23 10.50 20.42
CA ASN A 250 -14.28 11.49 19.96
C ASN A 250 -13.23 10.94 18.98
N LEU A 251 -13.68 10.17 17.99
CA LEU A 251 -12.85 9.52 16.97
C LEU A 251 -13.20 10.02 15.57
N ILE A 252 -12.19 10.19 14.72
CA ILE A 252 -12.38 10.34 13.28
C ILE A 252 -12.17 8.97 12.63
N ALA A 253 -13.14 8.55 11.82
CA ALA A 253 -13.07 7.36 10.99
C ALA A 253 -12.79 7.76 9.53
N THR A 254 -11.91 7.00 8.88
CA THR A 254 -11.54 7.18 7.47
C THR A 254 -11.64 5.85 6.73
N GLY A 255 -12.15 5.90 5.49
CA GLY A 255 -12.22 4.77 4.58
C GLY A 255 -11.40 5.03 3.32
N GLY A 256 -10.47 4.14 3.00
CA GLY A 256 -9.56 4.27 1.87
C GLY A 256 -9.98 3.47 0.64
N GLU A 257 -9.46 3.85 -0.52
CA GLU A 257 -9.59 3.09 -1.78
C GLU A 257 -8.89 1.73 -1.71
N ASP A 258 -7.97 1.54 -0.77
CA ASP A 258 -7.39 0.23 -0.43
C ASP A 258 -8.38 -0.69 0.31
N GLY A 259 -9.60 -0.23 0.59
CA GLY A 259 -10.62 -0.95 1.35
C GLY A 259 -10.36 -1.04 2.85
N GLY A 260 -9.35 -0.30 3.34
CA GLY A 260 -9.01 -0.15 4.74
C GLY A 260 -9.95 0.80 5.48
N ILE A 261 -10.11 0.58 6.78
CA ILE A 261 -10.89 1.46 7.67
C ILE A 261 -10.06 1.75 8.91
N ASN A 262 -9.71 3.02 9.08
CA ASN A 262 -8.85 3.49 10.15
C ASN A 262 -9.56 4.55 11.00
N THR A 263 -9.35 4.50 12.31
CA THR A 263 -9.83 5.50 13.26
C THR A 263 -8.68 6.16 13.99
N VAL A 264 -8.83 7.44 14.29
CA VAL A 264 -7.84 8.24 15.03
C VAL A 264 -8.54 9.10 16.06
N SER A 265 -7.93 9.24 17.24
CA SER A 265 -8.50 10.08 18.30
C SER A 265 -8.43 11.56 17.92
N TRP A 266 -9.57 12.27 18.00
CA TRP A 266 -9.61 13.70 17.74
C TRP A 266 -8.76 14.49 18.73
N HIS A 267 -8.82 14.16 20.03
CA HIS A 267 -7.95 14.78 21.06
C HIS A 267 -6.46 14.65 20.73
N TYR A 268 -6.03 13.48 20.25
CA TYR A 268 -4.64 13.28 19.84
C TYR A 268 -4.24 14.24 18.69
N LEU A 269 -5.15 14.48 17.76
CA LEU A 269 -4.91 15.33 16.60
C LEU A 269 -4.79 16.82 16.95
N ILE A 270 -5.60 17.30 17.91
CA ILE A 270 -5.62 18.71 18.31
C ILE A 270 -4.70 19.06 19.49
N SER A 271 -4.11 18.08 20.17
CA SER A 271 -3.22 18.35 21.31
C SER A 271 -1.97 19.15 20.90
N GLU A 272 -1.99 20.47 21.16
CA GLU A 272 -0.89 21.39 20.84
C GLU A 272 0.43 21.03 21.55
N SER A 273 0.33 20.40 22.72
CA SER A 273 1.45 19.99 23.57
C SER A 273 2.33 18.89 22.95
N ASN A 274 1.81 18.05 22.06
CA ASN A 274 2.56 16.89 21.58
C ASN A 274 3.39 17.16 20.32
N LEU A 275 3.04 18.13 19.46
CA LEU A 275 3.71 18.30 18.16
C LEU A 275 4.64 19.51 18.08
N TYR A 276 4.28 20.66 18.65
CA TYR A 276 5.09 21.89 18.48
C TYR A 276 5.88 22.31 19.73
N HIS A 277 5.42 21.95 20.93
CA HIS A 277 6.14 22.28 22.16
C HIS A 277 6.91 21.09 22.71
N PRO A 278 8.25 21.09 22.72
CA PRO A 278 9.02 20.04 23.37
C PRO A 278 8.64 19.90 24.84
N LYS A 279 8.62 18.65 25.31
CA LYS A 279 8.38 18.32 26.70
C LYS A 279 9.45 18.95 27.61
N LYS A 280 10.69 19.03 27.11
CA LYS A 280 11.82 19.65 27.77
C LYS A 280 12.73 20.32 26.74
N ILE A 281 13.18 21.54 27.04
CA ILE A 281 14.21 22.26 26.29
C ILE A 281 15.39 22.51 27.21
N ILE A 282 16.56 21.96 26.86
CA ILE A 282 17.80 22.30 27.57
C ILE A 282 18.67 23.17 26.69
N LYS A 283 19.14 24.29 27.26
CA LYS A 283 20.18 25.16 26.70
C LYS A 283 21.48 24.88 27.45
N PRO A 284 22.46 24.20 26.84
CA PRO A 284 23.77 24.04 27.47
C PRO A 284 24.48 25.40 27.58
N ASP A 285 25.11 25.71 28.71
CA ASP A 285 25.87 26.95 28.89
C ASP A 285 27.14 26.98 28.03
N LYS A 286 27.35 28.10 27.32
CA LYS A 286 28.52 28.53 26.50
C LYS A 286 29.14 27.54 25.49
N ASN A 287 28.81 26.25 25.51
CA ASN A 287 29.38 25.19 24.69
C ASN A 287 28.29 24.48 23.87
N PHE A 288 28.63 24.05 22.65
CA PHE A 288 27.70 23.37 21.75
C PHE A 288 27.50 21.91 22.19
N SER A 289 26.25 21.43 22.22
CA SER A 289 25.95 20.02 22.44
C SER A 289 26.22 19.21 21.16
N ASN A 290 27.02 18.15 21.30
CA ASN A 290 27.51 17.37 20.16
C ASN A 290 26.78 16.02 20.01
N ARG A 291 26.47 15.36 21.13
CA ARG A 291 25.78 14.07 21.17
C ARG A 291 24.74 14.04 22.29
N VAL A 292 23.65 13.29 22.08
CA VAL A 292 22.59 13.06 23.07
C VAL A 292 22.05 11.64 22.97
N CYS A 293 21.90 10.96 24.10
CA CYS A 293 21.39 9.59 24.19
C CYS A 293 20.50 9.41 25.43
N PHE A 294 19.42 8.65 25.31
CA PHE A 294 18.64 8.19 26.46
C PHE A 294 19.39 7.11 27.22
N ILE A 295 19.16 7.05 28.52
CA ILE A 295 19.66 6.00 29.43
C ILE A 295 18.49 5.41 30.23
N LYS A 296 18.75 4.56 31.23
CA LYS A 296 17.71 3.93 32.05
C LYS A 296 16.80 4.97 32.71
N ASN A 297 17.41 5.94 33.40
CA ASN A 297 16.74 7.07 34.03
C ASN A 297 17.33 8.37 33.45
N GLY A 298 16.53 9.11 32.67
CA GLY A 298 16.96 10.36 32.04
C GLY A 298 17.72 10.20 30.71
N PHE A 299 18.60 11.16 30.43
CA PHE A 299 19.47 11.17 29.26
C PHE A 299 20.83 11.77 29.57
N VAL A 300 21.79 11.48 28.71
CA VAL A 300 23.14 12.05 28.75
C VAL A 300 23.40 12.83 27.47
N PHE A 301 24.16 13.92 27.58
CA PHE A 301 24.65 14.65 26.42
C PHE A 301 26.08 15.10 26.62
N THR A 302 26.78 15.30 25.50
CA THR A 302 28.16 15.78 25.47
C THR A 302 28.24 17.21 24.97
N THR A 303 29.15 18.01 25.55
CA THR A 303 29.43 19.38 25.10
C THR A 303 30.80 19.52 24.45
N SER A 304 30.96 20.53 23.59
CA SER A 304 32.22 20.85 22.89
C SER A 304 33.29 21.40 23.84
N GLY A 305 34.56 21.11 23.57
CA GLY A 305 35.72 21.73 24.21
C GLY A 305 36.43 20.85 25.24
N CYS A 306 35.69 20.29 26.19
CA CYS A 306 36.13 19.16 27.01
C CYS A 306 34.89 18.28 27.10
N CYS A 307 34.89 17.06 26.55
CA CYS A 307 33.70 16.22 26.53
C CYS A 307 33.15 16.08 27.94
N THR A 308 32.12 16.88 28.24
CA THR A 308 31.50 16.97 29.56
C THR A 308 30.20 16.23 29.45
N ILE A 309 30.07 15.17 30.24
CA ILE A 309 28.88 14.34 30.28
C ILE A 309 28.00 14.88 31.39
N ILE A 310 26.84 15.40 31.00
CA ILE A 310 25.82 15.89 31.92
C ILE A 310 24.71 14.86 31.94
N TYR A 311 24.39 14.41 33.15
CA TYR A 311 23.28 13.53 33.48
C TYR A 311 22.09 14.40 33.86
N ASP A 312 20.93 14.21 33.23
CA ASP A 312 19.72 14.91 33.64
C ASP A 312 18.62 13.92 34.00
N ASN A 313 18.26 13.92 35.29
CA ASN A 313 17.24 13.08 35.90
C ASN A 313 15.95 13.87 36.11
N ASP A 314 15.23 14.16 35.03
CA ASP A 314 13.93 14.85 34.96
C ASP A 314 13.75 16.16 35.77
N ASN A 315 14.70 16.57 36.63
CA ASN A 315 14.66 17.70 37.58
C ASN A 315 16.05 18.07 38.17
N GLN A 316 17.08 17.23 38.07
CA GLN A 316 18.44 17.52 38.53
C GLN A 316 19.47 17.22 37.44
N THR A 317 20.33 18.19 37.15
CA THR A 317 21.46 18.05 36.24
C THR A 317 22.75 17.80 37.02
N ASP A 318 23.28 16.59 36.96
CA ASP A 318 24.53 16.21 37.59
C ASP A 318 25.66 16.12 36.56
N PHE A 319 26.86 16.54 36.96
CA PHE A 319 28.08 16.39 36.19
C PHE A 319 28.69 15.01 36.47
N VAL A 320 28.95 14.22 35.42
CA VAL A 320 29.47 12.85 35.59
C VAL A 320 30.95 12.74 35.24
N TYR A 321 31.40 13.33 34.13
CA TYR A 321 32.75 13.08 33.63
C TYR A 321 33.25 14.18 32.67
N LYS A 322 34.54 14.54 32.78
CA LYS A 322 35.26 15.47 31.88
C LYS A 322 36.60 14.88 31.46
N ASN A 323 36.84 14.82 30.15
CA ASN A 323 38.12 14.38 29.60
C ASN A 323 38.44 15.12 28.28
N GLU A 324 39.66 15.68 28.20
CA GLU A 324 40.13 16.46 27.05
C GLU A 324 40.40 15.60 25.81
N ASN A 325 40.67 14.29 25.97
CA ASN A 325 40.89 13.39 24.82
C ASN A 325 39.68 13.25 23.89
N PHE A 326 38.50 13.65 24.37
CA PHE A 326 37.23 13.56 23.66
C PHE A 326 36.69 14.93 23.22
N ALA A 327 37.46 16.01 23.42
CA ALA A 327 37.06 17.40 23.12
C ALA A 327 36.58 17.62 21.67
N TYR A 328 37.28 17.02 20.71
CA TYR A 328 37.06 17.21 19.27
C TYR A 328 36.29 16.05 18.63
N TYR A 329 36.40 14.86 19.19
CA TYR A 329 35.79 13.64 18.68
C TYR A 329 35.38 12.75 19.83
N CYS A 330 34.08 12.52 19.95
CA CYS A 330 33.49 11.64 20.93
C CYS A 330 32.41 10.80 20.27
N LEU A 331 32.68 9.51 20.10
CA LEU A 331 31.63 8.52 19.91
C LEU A 331 30.98 8.26 21.27
N LEU A 332 29.66 8.16 21.30
CA LEU A 332 28.88 7.86 22.50
C LEU A 332 27.91 6.75 22.12
N GLU A 333 28.02 5.62 22.80
CA GLU A 333 27.11 4.48 22.69
C GLU A 333 26.58 4.13 24.09
N VAL A 334 25.33 3.71 24.19
CA VAL A 334 24.69 3.33 25.45
C VAL A 334 24.49 1.82 25.49
N SER A 335 24.62 1.21 26.67
CA SER A 335 24.35 -0.21 26.83
C SER A 335 22.88 -0.55 26.60
N TYR A 336 22.58 -1.80 26.28
CA TYR A 336 21.22 -2.26 25.96
C TYR A 336 20.20 -1.93 27.06
N GLU A 337 20.58 -2.10 28.34
CA GLU A 337 19.75 -1.77 29.51
C GLU A 337 19.83 -0.28 29.91
N GLY A 338 20.74 0.48 29.32
CA GLY A 338 20.97 1.89 29.66
C GLY A 338 21.66 2.10 31.02
N ASN A 339 22.38 1.09 31.51
CA ASN A 339 23.08 1.12 32.81
C ASN A 339 24.50 1.71 32.72
N TYR A 340 25.13 1.70 31.55
CA TYR A 340 26.47 2.22 31.35
C TYR A 340 26.61 2.82 29.96
N ILE A 341 27.59 3.71 29.79
CA ILE A 341 27.91 4.36 28.51
C ILE A 341 29.34 4.05 28.11
N VAL A 342 29.57 4.04 26.79
CA VAL A 342 30.88 3.80 26.20
C VAL A 342 31.25 4.97 25.30
N LEU A 343 32.46 5.50 25.49
CA LEU A 343 33.00 6.61 24.73
C LEU A 343 34.19 6.15 23.89
N GLY A 344 34.30 6.68 22.68
CA GLY A 344 35.43 6.46 21.78
C GLY A 344 36.09 7.76 21.32
N SER A 345 37.43 7.82 21.39
CA SER A 345 38.21 9.00 20.99
C SER A 345 38.94 8.82 19.65
N ILE A 346 39.45 9.93 19.11
CA ILE A 346 40.30 9.94 17.90
C ILE A 346 41.70 9.37 18.15
N LYS A 347 42.15 9.33 19.42
CA LYS A 347 43.46 8.80 19.81
C LYS A 347 43.44 7.33 20.21
N GLY A 348 42.28 6.67 20.17
CA GLY A 348 42.16 5.24 20.50
C GLY A 348 41.88 4.93 21.96
N HIS A 349 41.59 5.95 22.78
CA HIS A 349 41.05 5.78 24.13
C HIS A 349 39.57 5.39 24.04
N MET A 350 39.22 4.36 24.81
CA MET A 350 37.85 3.95 25.06
C MET A 350 37.57 4.10 26.55
N VAL A 351 36.45 4.75 26.88
CA VAL A 351 36.02 4.96 28.26
C VAL A 351 34.68 4.27 28.49
N VAL A 352 34.57 3.47 29.55
CA VAL A 352 33.31 2.88 30.00
C VAL A 352 32.96 3.48 31.36
N ILE A 353 31.75 4.05 31.47
CA ILE A 353 31.25 4.69 32.70
C ILE A 353 29.98 3.96 33.13
N ASP A 354 30.02 3.40 34.33
CA ASP A 354 28.84 2.87 35.00
C ASP A 354 27.98 4.01 35.56
N LEU A 355 26.71 4.07 35.17
CA LEU A 355 25.82 5.16 35.56
C LEU A 355 25.19 4.94 36.95
N GLU A 356 25.18 3.71 37.47
CA GLU A 356 24.62 3.43 38.79
C GLU A 356 25.58 3.87 39.90
N THR A 357 26.88 3.64 39.73
CA THR A 357 27.89 4.01 40.75
C THR A 357 28.56 5.35 40.50
N GLN A 358 28.60 5.84 39.25
CA GLN A 358 29.30 7.06 38.80
C GLN A 358 30.80 7.15 39.15
N SER A 359 31.33 6.21 39.95
CA SER A 359 32.71 6.15 40.42
C SER A 359 33.58 5.19 39.61
N ASP A 360 32.96 4.23 38.92
CA ASP A 360 33.67 3.15 38.22
C ASP A 360 33.88 3.50 36.75
N ILE A 361 35.04 4.09 36.47
CA ILE A 361 35.42 4.56 35.14
C ILE A 361 36.60 3.75 34.63
N ILE A 362 36.40 2.99 33.55
CA ILE A 362 37.50 2.34 32.84
C ILE A 362 37.95 3.30 31.74
N ASP A 363 39.14 3.90 31.86
CA ASP A 363 39.78 4.69 30.80
C ASP A 363 41.06 4.00 30.36
N LYS A 364 41.07 3.43 29.14
CA LYS A 364 42.24 2.76 28.57
C LYS A 364 42.38 3.05 27.08
N LYS A 365 43.62 3.09 26.62
CA LYS A 365 43.96 3.16 25.20
C LYS A 365 44.04 1.75 24.62
N TYR A 366 43.12 1.42 23.71
CA TYR A 366 43.03 0.09 23.08
C TYR A 366 43.53 0.08 21.63
N PHE A 367 43.52 1.24 20.96
CA PHE A 367 43.94 1.35 19.57
C PHE A 367 45.02 2.42 19.40
N ASN A 368 45.90 2.22 18.42
CA ASN A 368 46.89 3.21 18.00
C ASN A 368 46.33 4.06 16.84
N GLY A 369 45.23 4.77 17.11
CA GLY A 369 44.57 5.62 16.12
C GLY A 369 43.07 5.77 16.40
N ARG A 370 42.34 6.29 15.42
CA ARG A 370 40.91 6.62 15.57
C ARG A 370 40.05 5.38 15.79
N ILE A 371 39.15 5.46 16.78
CA ILE A 371 38.01 4.54 16.89
C ILE A 371 36.90 5.03 15.95
N TYR A 372 36.53 4.21 14.97
CA TYR A 372 35.55 4.55 13.94
C TYR A 372 34.11 4.26 14.36
N SER A 373 33.90 3.20 15.12
CA SER A 373 32.57 2.75 15.57
C SER A 373 32.67 1.97 16.87
N ILE A 374 31.61 2.04 17.66
CA ILE A 374 31.40 1.28 18.90
C ILE A 374 29.96 0.75 18.85
N HIS A 375 29.76 -0.52 19.18
CA HIS A 375 28.46 -1.14 19.26
C HIS A 375 28.34 -1.91 20.58
N CYS A 376 27.33 -1.56 21.38
CA CYS A 376 26.94 -2.34 22.55
C CYS A 376 25.93 -3.42 22.12
N ILE A 377 26.31 -4.68 22.25
CA ILE A 377 25.53 -5.85 21.80
C ILE A 377 25.30 -6.74 23.03
N GLU A 378 24.11 -6.70 23.61
CA GLU A 378 23.83 -7.37 24.88
C GLU A 378 24.85 -6.96 25.96
N ASN A 379 25.67 -7.90 26.45
CA ASN A 379 26.74 -7.68 27.43
C ASN A 379 28.13 -7.54 26.79
N HIS A 380 28.20 -7.39 25.47
CA HIS A 380 29.43 -7.24 24.71
C HIS A 380 29.59 -5.83 24.16
N ILE A 381 30.84 -5.40 24.02
CA ILE A 381 31.22 -4.14 23.38
C ILE A 381 32.12 -4.50 22.21
N LEU A 382 31.71 -4.10 21.01
CA LEU A 382 32.51 -4.23 19.79
C LEU A 382 33.01 -2.85 19.39
N ALA A 383 34.32 -2.68 19.23
CA ALA A 383 34.89 -1.46 18.67
C ALA A 383 35.70 -1.74 17.40
N CYS A 384 35.62 -0.82 16.44
CA CYS A 384 36.42 -0.83 15.22
C CYS A 384 37.51 0.24 15.29
N GLY A 385 38.76 -0.21 15.23
CA GLY A 385 39.94 0.64 15.15
C GLY A 385 40.43 0.85 13.70
N PRO A 386 41.64 1.40 13.55
CA PRO A 386 42.34 1.53 12.26
C PRO A 386 42.51 0.19 11.55
N ASP A 387 42.62 0.25 10.23
CA ASP A 387 42.83 -0.91 9.35
C ASP A 387 41.78 -2.01 9.51
N GLY A 388 40.57 -1.67 9.97
CA GLY A 388 39.48 -2.62 10.15
C GLY A 388 39.70 -3.64 11.26
N LYS A 389 40.62 -3.38 12.21
CA LYS A 389 40.79 -4.20 13.40
C LYS A 389 39.55 -4.08 14.29
N LEU A 390 38.94 -5.21 14.59
CA LEU A 390 37.79 -5.31 15.47
C LEU A 390 38.20 -5.99 16.76
N VAL A 391 37.73 -5.47 17.89
CA VAL A 391 37.92 -6.14 19.19
C VAL A 391 36.58 -6.22 19.89
N LEU A 392 36.24 -7.43 20.33
CA LEU A 392 35.03 -7.74 21.08
C LEU A 392 35.41 -7.97 22.54
N TRP A 393 34.82 -7.18 23.44
CA TRP A 393 34.95 -7.37 24.89
C TRP A 393 33.63 -7.82 25.48
N LYS A 394 33.70 -8.52 26.61
CA LYS A 394 32.57 -8.77 27.52
C LYS A 394 32.72 -7.88 28.73
N TYR A 395 31.69 -7.11 29.06
CA TYR A 395 31.67 -6.29 30.25
C TYR A 395 31.07 -7.10 31.41
N VAL A 396 31.92 -7.50 32.37
CA VAL A 396 31.51 -8.32 33.54
C VAL A 396 32.21 -7.77 34.78
N ASN A 397 31.46 -7.62 35.88
CA ASN A 397 31.98 -7.17 37.17
C ASN A 397 32.85 -5.92 37.06
N LYS A 398 32.40 -4.92 36.28
CA LYS A 398 33.11 -3.63 36.09
C LYS A 398 34.50 -3.79 35.48
N SER A 399 34.71 -4.84 34.68
CA SER A 399 35.94 -5.09 33.95
C SER A 399 35.64 -5.49 32.50
N LEU A 400 36.54 -5.13 31.59
CA LEU A 400 36.49 -5.53 30.18
C LEU A 400 37.37 -6.75 29.96
N ILE A 401 36.74 -7.88 29.66
CA ILE A 401 37.42 -9.13 29.33
C ILE A 401 37.44 -9.24 27.80
N SER A 402 38.63 -9.29 27.19
CA SER A 402 38.76 -9.48 25.74
C SER A 402 38.24 -10.86 25.36
N VAL A 403 37.28 -10.92 24.45
CA VAL A 403 36.68 -12.17 23.95
C VAL A 403 37.38 -12.60 22.67
N LYS A 404 37.50 -11.69 21.68
CA LYS A 404 38.04 -12.02 20.37
C LYS A 404 38.55 -10.78 19.64
N GLU A 405 39.64 -10.94 18.91
CA GLU A 405 40.08 -9.99 17.88
C GLU A 405 39.68 -10.52 16.50
N LEU A 406 39.06 -9.66 15.68
CA LEU A 406 38.57 -9.97 14.35
C LEU A 406 39.08 -8.93 13.35
N LEU A 407 38.97 -9.23 12.06
CA LEU A 407 39.45 -8.35 11.00
C LEU A 407 38.39 -8.20 9.90
N LEU A 408 37.96 -6.96 9.63
CA LEU A 408 37.06 -6.67 8.50
C LEU A 408 37.73 -6.99 7.16
N PRO A 409 37.04 -7.46 6.12
CA PRO A 409 37.62 -7.55 4.78
C PRO A 409 38.15 -6.21 4.26
N ALA A 410 39.14 -6.24 3.37
CA ALA A 410 39.71 -5.02 2.79
C ALA A 410 38.68 -4.31 1.88
N CYS A 411 38.43 -3.02 2.15
CA CYS A 411 37.54 -2.16 1.38
C CYS A 411 37.95 -0.68 1.52
N LYS A 412 37.37 0.21 0.70
CA LYS A 412 37.71 1.64 0.66
C LYS A 412 37.46 2.35 2.00
N GLU A 413 36.33 2.04 2.65
CA GLU A 413 35.95 2.57 3.96
C GLU A 413 35.72 1.40 4.93
N ARG A 414 36.74 1.09 5.72
CA ARG A 414 36.81 -0.16 6.51
C ARG A 414 36.42 0.07 7.97
N TRP A 415 35.14 0.32 8.20
CA TRP A 415 34.56 0.37 9.55
C TRP A 415 33.13 -0.15 9.60
N THR A 416 32.69 -0.56 10.79
CA THR A 416 31.36 -1.12 11.02
C THR A 416 30.31 -0.03 11.19
N THR A 417 29.08 -0.35 10.83
CA THR A 417 27.92 0.54 11.00
C THR A 417 26.88 -0.05 11.93
N CYS A 418 26.75 -1.38 11.97
CA CYS A 418 25.87 -2.10 12.89
C CYS A 418 26.44 -3.50 13.15
N ALA A 419 26.07 -4.09 14.28
CA ALA A 419 26.48 -5.43 14.64
C ALA A 419 25.39 -6.13 15.46
N LEU A 420 25.35 -7.46 15.34
CA LEU A 420 24.30 -8.31 15.89
C LEU A 420 24.90 -9.67 16.25
N LEU A 421 24.46 -10.26 17.37
CA LEU A 421 24.83 -11.62 17.75
C LEU A 421 23.69 -12.58 17.36
N LEU A 422 24.03 -13.65 16.63
CA LEU A 422 23.11 -14.72 16.23
C LEU A 422 23.74 -16.06 16.62
N ASP A 423 23.23 -16.70 17.67
CA ASP A 423 23.79 -17.90 18.28
C ASP A 423 25.28 -17.72 18.63
N GLN A 424 26.20 -18.42 17.96
CA GLN A 424 27.66 -18.28 18.13
C GLN A 424 28.32 -17.39 17.08
N ASN A 425 27.52 -16.77 16.20
CA ASN A 425 27.99 -15.96 15.10
C ASN A 425 27.81 -14.48 15.38
N LEU A 426 28.85 -13.69 15.10
CA LEU A 426 28.79 -12.25 15.09
C LEU A 426 28.54 -11.77 13.65
N VAL A 427 27.42 -11.10 13.43
CA VAL A 427 27.01 -10.55 12.13
C VAL A 427 27.27 -9.05 12.14
N ILE A 428 28.05 -8.56 11.17
CA ILE A 428 28.52 -7.19 11.12
C ILE A 428 28.17 -6.56 9.78
N GLY A 429 27.45 -5.44 9.81
CA GLY A 429 27.27 -4.56 8.67
C GLY A 429 28.41 -3.55 8.58
N ASP A 430 28.88 -3.27 7.36
CA ASP A 430 29.90 -2.27 7.12
C ASP A 430 29.43 -1.08 6.27
N ARG A 431 30.28 -0.06 6.24
CA ARG A 431 30.02 1.20 5.53
C ARG A 431 29.89 1.04 4.02
N MET A 432 30.53 0.03 3.43
CA MET A 432 30.45 -0.25 2.00
C MET A 432 29.27 -1.16 1.64
N GLY A 433 28.35 -1.36 2.59
CA GLY A 433 27.11 -2.09 2.43
C GLY A 433 27.30 -3.60 2.39
N ASN A 434 28.40 -4.11 2.93
CA ASN A 434 28.60 -5.54 3.10
C ASN A 434 28.02 -6.03 4.44
N ILE A 435 27.63 -7.29 4.48
CA ILE A 435 27.31 -8.01 5.72
C ILE A 435 28.31 -9.16 5.88
N ASN A 436 29.05 -9.16 6.98
CA ASN A 436 30.13 -10.09 7.29
C ASN A 436 29.73 -10.96 8.50
N VAL A 437 29.86 -12.27 8.38
CA VAL A 437 29.49 -13.24 9.42
C VAL A 437 30.75 -13.91 9.96
N TYR A 438 30.98 -13.81 11.28
CA TYR A 438 32.13 -14.40 11.97
C TYR A 438 31.68 -15.48 12.93
N ASN A 439 32.42 -16.60 13.00
CA ASN A 439 32.27 -17.57 14.09
C ASN A 439 33.17 -17.13 15.25
N LEU A 440 32.61 -16.93 16.45
CA LEU A 440 33.41 -16.52 17.61
C LEU A 440 34.44 -17.57 18.04
N GLN A 441 34.19 -18.84 17.76
CA GLN A 441 35.11 -19.96 18.03
C GLN A 441 36.11 -20.20 16.88
N GLY A 442 35.88 -19.61 15.71
CA GLY A 442 36.68 -19.83 14.50
C GLY A 442 37.81 -18.81 14.31
N ASP A 443 38.21 -18.63 13.05
CA ASP A 443 39.24 -17.68 12.63
C ASP A 443 38.85 -16.21 12.85
N CYS A 444 39.83 -15.32 12.72
CA CYS A 444 39.63 -13.88 12.79
C CYS A 444 38.97 -13.27 11.54
N ASN A 445 38.84 -14.05 10.46
CA ASN A 445 38.21 -13.66 9.20
C ASN A 445 36.75 -14.12 9.15
N PRO A 446 35.89 -13.45 8.35
CA PRO A 446 34.50 -13.86 8.24
C PRO A 446 34.36 -15.21 7.52
N ILE A 447 33.44 -16.05 7.98
CA ILE A 447 33.04 -17.30 7.32
C ILE A 447 32.31 -16.99 6.01
N PHE A 448 31.51 -15.93 6.03
CA PHE A 448 30.63 -15.56 4.92
C PHE A 448 30.51 -14.05 4.79
N CYS A 449 30.46 -13.55 3.55
CA CYS A 449 30.37 -12.12 3.25
C CYS A 449 29.38 -11.87 2.11
N PHE A 450 28.29 -11.16 2.41
CA PHE A 450 27.45 -10.55 1.38
C PHE A 450 28.07 -9.24 0.93
N LYS A 451 28.59 -9.19 -0.30
CA LYS A 451 29.22 -7.99 -0.84
C LYS A 451 28.18 -7.01 -1.39
N LYS A 452 28.25 -5.74 -0.97
CA LYS A 452 27.45 -4.60 -1.46
C LYS A 452 25.94 -4.85 -1.47
N ILE A 453 25.46 -5.58 -0.47
CA ILE A 453 24.04 -5.96 -0.40
C ILE A 453 23.13 -4.74 -0.22
N HIS A 454 23.63 -3.68 0.42
CA HIS A 454 22.98 -2.39 0.57
C HIS A 454 23.69 -1.25 -0.18
N SER A 455 24.23 -1.56 -1.36
CA SER A 455 25.02 -0.62 -2.20
C SER A 455 26.22 0.00 -1.45
N TYR A 456 26.84 1.06 -2.00
CA TYR A 456 27.91 1.78 -1.30
C TYR A 456 27.41 2.74 -0.22
N LEU A 457 26.10 2.80 0.03
CA LEU A 457 25.50 3.68 1.03
C LEU A 457 25.57 3.12 2.46
N GLY A 458 25.87 1.83 2.60
CA GLY A 458 26.12 1.17 3.88
C GLY A 458 24.88 0.52 4.50
N VAL A 459 25.11 -0.48 5.34
CA VAL A 459 24.07 -1.10 6.18
C VAL A 459 23.79 -0.18 7.36
N THR A 460 22.54 0.11 7.68
CA THR A 460 22.19 1.02 8.79
C THR A 460 21.80 0.29 10.06
N ASP A 461 21.10 -0.84 9.94
CA ASP A 461 20.71 -1.65 11.09
C ASP A 461 20.39 -3.10 10.71
N MET A 462 20.41 -3.98 11.70
CA MET A 462 20.02 -5.38 11.57
C MET A 462 19.17 -5.83 12.76
N MET A 463 18.22 -6.74 12.52
CA MET A 463 17.31 -7.27 13.56
C MET A 463 17.01 -8.74 13.31
N ILE A 464 16.88 -9.52 14.38
CA ILE A 464 16.47 -10.93 14.32
C ILE A 464 15.00 -11.03 14.73
N GLU A 465 14.21 -11.76 13.96
CA GLU A 465 12.86 -12.16 14.35
C GLU A 465 12.63 -13.64 14.01
N GLY A 466 12.51 -14.46 15.07
CA GLY A 466 12.42 -15.91 14.90
C GLY A 466 13.68 -16.46 14.22
N LYS A 467 13.50 -17.07 13.05
CA LYS A 467 14.59 -17.63 12.22
C LYS A 467 15.01 -16.71 11.06
N THR A 468 14.54 -15.46 11.05
CA THR A 468 14.80 -14.52 9.96
C THR A 468 15.68 -13.37 10.46
N VAL A 469 16.72 -13.06 9.71
CA VAL A 469 17.57 -11.89 9.90
C VAL A 469 17.13 -10.82 8.92
N PHE A 470 16.84 -9.62 9.41
CA PHE A 470 16.50 -8.45 8.61
C PHE A 470 17.69 -7.50 8.60
N SER A 471 17.95 -6.88 7.45
CA SER A 471 18.88 -5.76 7.32
C SER A 471 18.21 -4.60 6.59
N ILE A 472 18.54 -3.39 7.02
CA ILE A 472 18.19 -2.16 6.31
C ILE A 472 19.45 -1.43 5.89
N GLY A 473 19.35 -0.72 4.77
CA GLY A 473 20.42 0.11 4.26
C GLY A 473 19.97 1.54 4.03
N ARG A 474 20.96 2.42 3.90
CA ARG A 474 20.73 3.81 3.51
C ARG A 474 20.28 3.94 2.04
N ASP A 475 20.31 2.85 1.28
CA ASP A 475 19.74 2.73 -0.06
C ASP A 475 18.20 2.65 -0.08
N GLY A 476 17.54 2.70 1.08
CA GLY A 476 16.08 2.66 1.17
C GLY A 476 15.53 1.25 0.98
N VAL A 477 16.35 0.22 1.20
CA VAL A 477 15.99 -1.19 0.98
C VAL A 477 16.03 -1.96 2.29
N LEU A 478 15.05 -2.82 2.49
CA LEU A 478 15.02 -3.85 3.53
C LEU A 478 15.23 -5.22 2.87
N LYS A 479 16.15 -6.00 3.41
CA LYS A 479 16.41 -7.37 2.98
C LYS A 479 16.19 -8.34 4.13
N SER A 480 15.69 -9.52 3.80
CA SER A 480 15.49 -10.60 4.76
C SER A 480 16.29 -11.83 4.37
N PHE A 481 16.82 -12.53 5.36
CA PHE A 481 17.64 -13.72 5.20
C PHE A 481 17.19 -14.79 6.19
N SER A 482 17.35 -16.06 5.83
CA SER A 482 17.21 -17.15 6.79
C SER A 482 18.34 -17.13 7.82
N SER A 483 18.20 -17.88 8.92
CA SER A 483 19.26 -18.10 9.92
C SER A 483 20.56 -18.65 9.33
N ASN A 484 20.46 -19.32 8.17
CA ASN A 484 21.61 -19.85 7.42
C ASN A 484 22.12 -18.87 6.35
N PHE A 485 21.69 -17.60 6.40
CA PHE A 485 22.07 -16.56 5.46
C PHE A 485 21.70 -16.88 4.00
N VAL A 486 20.52 -17.46 3.77
CA VAL A 486 19.92 -17.54 2.42
C VAL A 486 19.04 -16.31 2.23
N HIS A 487 19.20 -15.60 1.11
CA HIS A 487 18.37 -14.42 0.80
C HIS A 487 16.91 -14.83 0.57
N LEU A 488 15.99 -14.21 1.29
CA LEU A 488 14.55 -14.51 1.22
C LEU A 488 13.79 -13.45 0.42
N SER A 489 13.99 -12.16 0.71
CA SER A 489 13.24 -11.12 0.01
C SER A 489 13.95 -9.77 0.00
N THR A 490 13.61 -8.93 -0.98
CA THR A 490 14.04 -7.53 -1.07
C THR A 490 12.82 -6.63 -1.14
N ASN A 491 12.71 -5.67 -0.23
CA ASN A 491 11.59 -4.73 -0.17
C ASN A 491 12.10 -3.29 -0.21
N LYS A 492 11.60 -2.50 -1.16
CA LYS A 492 11.84 -1.05 -1.17
C LYS A 492 10.98 -0.39 -0.10
N LEU A 493 11.62 0.43 0.72
CA LEU A 493 10.98 1.23 1.76
C LEU A 493 10.59 2.61 1.19
N PRO A 494 9.47 3.20 1.67
CA PRO A 494 9.08 4.56 1.29
C PRO A 494 9.88 5.65 2.04
N ILE A 495 10.82 5.26 2.90
CA ILE A 495 11.64 6.16 3.71
C ILE A 495 12.95 6.43 2.97
N GLU A 496 13.31 7.70 2.84
CA GLU A 496 14.56 8.10 2.20
C GLU A 496 15.77 7.54 2.94
N TRP A 497 15.88 7.80 4.25
CA TRP A 497 16.98 7.33 5.11
C TRP A 497 16.47 6.45 6.26
N PRO A 498 16.35 5.13 6.05
CA PRO A 498 16.11 4.16 7.11
C PRO A 498 17.28 4.15 8.10
N TRP A 499 16.98 4.24 9.38
CA TRP A 499 17.99 4.34 10.44
C TRP A 499 18.00 3.13 11.37
N LYS A 500 16.86 2.77 11.97
CA LYS A 500 16.77 1.70 12.99
C LYS A 500 15.52 0.86 12.84
N MET A 501 15.61 -0.43 13.20
CA MET A 501 14.48 -1.35 13.27
C MET A 501 14.17 -1.71 14.73
N ILE A 502 12.89 -1.68 15.09
CA ILE A 502 12.43 -2.08 16.41
C ILE A 502 11.22 -2.99 16.32
N LYS A 503 11.10 -3.91 17.29
CA LYS A 503 9.91 -4.72 17.45
C LYS A 503 8.89 -3.98 18.32
N TYR A 504 7.66 -3.88 17.84
CA TYR A 504 6.55 -3.29 18.59
C TYR A 504 5.31 -4.18 18.46
N LYS A 505 4.93 -4.83 19.55
CA LYS A 505 3.86 -5.85 19.57
C LYS A 505 4.13 -6.92 18.50
N ASN A 506 3.23 -7.05 17.52
CA ASN A 506 3.33 -8.01 16.41
C ASN A 506 3.89 -7.37 15.12
N ASP A 507 4.38 -6.13 15.20
CA ASP A 507 4.85 -5.35 14.06
C ASP A 507 6.34 -5.02 14.18
N LYS A 508 6.94 -4.74 13.03
CA LYS A 508 8.29 -4.22 12.91
C LYS A 508 8.19 -2.76 12.52
N LEU A 509 8.71 -1.87 13.35
CA LEU A 509 8.77 -0.46 13.02
C LEU A 509 10.14 -0.12 12.45
N ILE A 510 10.13 0.63 11.36
CA ILE A 510 11.34 1.20 10.79
C ILE A 510 11.33 2.69 11.10
N LEU A 511 12.35 3.10 11.84
CA LEU A 511 12.62 4.49 12.18
C LEU A 511 13.58 5.07 11.14
N GLY A 512 13.32 6.29 10.69
CA GLY A 512 14.18 6.94 9.73
C GLY A 512 13.81 8.39 9.50
N PHE A 513 14.31 8.93 8.40
CA PHE A 513 14.14 10.34 8.04
C PHE A 513 13.65 10.49 6.61
N GLN A 514 12.79 11.50 6.41
CA GLN A 514 12.28 11.93 5.12
C GLN A 514 12.30 13.45 5.08
N GLY A 515 13.22 14.02 4.30
CA GLY A 515 13.55 15.45 4.36
C GLY A 515 13.91 15.92 5.77
N VAL A 516 13.11 16.85 6.30
CA VAL A 516 13.29 17.43 7.65
C VAL A 516 12.63 16.60 8.78
N ASN A 517 11.83 15.61 8.42
CA ASN A 517 11.01 14.86 9.38
C ASN A 517 11.67 13.56 9.79
N PHE A 518 11.60 13.28 11.09
CA PHE A 518 11.71 11.93 11.64
C PHE A 518 10.40 11.20 11.39
N VAL A 519 10.47 9.95 10.93
CA VAL A 519 9.30 9.13 10.61
C VAL A 519 9.39 7.76 11.27
N VAL A 520 8.25 7.30 11.78
CA VAL A 520 8.04 5.95 12.29
C VAL A 520 7.10 5.24 11.31
N TRP A 521 7.61 4.23 10.63
CA TRP A 521 6.87 3.50 9.61
C TRP A 521 6.61 2.06 10.05
N SER A 522 5.38 1.60 9.87
CA SER A 522 4.96 0.23 10.16
C SER A 522 5.26 -0.68 8.98
N TYR A 523 5.98 -1.78 9.20
CA TYR A 523 6.27 -2.77 8.16
C TYR A 523 5.02 -3.56 7.76
N ASN A 524 4.24 -4.03 8.74
CA ASN A 524 3.07 -4.85 8.45
C ASN A 524 1.92 -4.03 7.85
N TYR A 525 1.71 -2.79 8.34
CA TYR A 525 0.64 -1.92 7.85
C TYR A 525 1.05 -1.02 6.68
N ARG A 526 2.35 -0.96 6.35
CA ARG A 526 2.92 -0.25 5.21
C ARG A 526 2.66 1.27 5.20
N GLU A 527 2.57 1.90 6.36
CA GLU A 527 2.21 3.32 6.50
C GLU A 527 3.00 4.04 7.61
N ILE A 528 3.00 5.38 7.57
CA ILE A 528 3.63 6.21 8.60
C ILE A 528 2.67 6.31 9.79
N ILE A 529 3.10 5.83 10.96
CA ILE A 529 2.29 5.86 12.19
C ILE A 529 2.56 7.08 13.07
N ALA A 530 3.76 7.67 12.93
CA ALA A 530 4.12 8.92 13.59
C ALA A 530 5.18 9.67 12.78
N SER A 531 5.15 11.00 12.85
CA SER A 531 6.15 11.88 12.24
C SER A 531 6.42 13.10 13.11
N LEU A 532 7.62 13.66 13.00
CA LEU A 532 8.08 14.82 13.77
C LEU A 532 9.09 15.64 12.96
N ASP A 533 8.89 16.95 12.85
CA ASP A 533 9.93 17.85 12.31
C ASP A 533 11.08 17.98 13.32
N CYS A 534 12.22 17.42 12.96
CA CYS A 534 13.48 17.51 13.71
C CYS A 534 14.60 18.19 12.91
N SER A 535 14.27 18.77 11.74
CA SER A 535 15.22 19.32 10.76
C SER A 535 16.24 18.30 10.23
N GLY A 536 15.82 17.04 10.08
CA GLY A 536 16.55 15.98 9.39
C GLY A 536 17.52 15.16 10.25
N GLY A 537 17.94 14.01 9.71
CA GLY A 537 18.70 12.98 10.45
C GLY A 537 20.20 13.21 10.61
N HIS A 538 20.73 14.36 10.20
CA HIS A 538 22.17 14.67 10.34
C HIS A 538 22.58 15.13 11.74
N ARG A 539 21.60 15.34 12.61
CA ARG A 539 21.82 15.86 13.97
C ARG A 539 21.82 14.71 14.95
N SER A 540 22.46 14.92 16.11
CA SER A 540 22.42 13.90 17.15
C SER A 540 20.99 13.69 17.62
N CYS A 541 20.55 12.44 17.61
CA CYS A 541 19.26 12.02 18.09
C CYS A 541 19.33 10.62 18.68
N HIS A 542 18.38 10.31 19.54
CA HIS A 542 18.22 9.00 20.15
C HIS A 542 16.74 8.76 20.46
N PHE A 543 16.37 7.50 20.67
CA PHE A 543 14.99 7.15 21.02
C PHE A 543 14.95 6.12 22.14
N LYS A 544 13.79 6.02 22.79
CA LYS A 544 13.49 4.98 23.77
C LYS A 544 12.02 4.58 23.62
N LEU A 545 11.75 3.29 23.51
CA LEU A 545 10.39 2.78 23.42
C LEU A 545 9.90 2.37 24.81
N ASN A 546 8.81 2.98 25.27
CA ASN A 546 8.13 2.64 26.52
C ASN A 546 6.68 2.25 26.20
N ASN A 547 6.39 0.95 26.17
CA ASN A 547 5.09 0.40 25.79
C ASN A 547 4.60 0.95 24.44
N ASP A 548 3.61 1.84 24.46
CA ASP A 548 2.98 2.45 23.28
C ASP A 548 3.50 3.85 22.96
N THR A 549 4.48 4.35 23.72
CA THR A 549 5.07 5.69 23.55
C THR A 549 6.53 5.58 23.16
N LEU A 550 6.88 6.13 21.99
CA LEU A 550 8.25 6.30 21.54
C LEU A 550 8.74 7.69 21.97
N LYS A 551 9.63 7.73 22.96
CA LYS A 551 10.36 8.94 23.33
C LYS A 551 11.46 9.20 22.32
N PHE A 552 11.55 10.42 21.82
CA PHE A 552 12.56 10.85 20.86
C PHE A 552 13.25 12.12 21.38
N ILE A 553 14.59 12.08 21.41
CA ILE A 553 15.42 13.21 21.83
C ILE A 553 16.34 13.62 20.68
N TYR A 554 16.47 14.91 20.42
CA TYR A 554 17.27 15.42 19.32
C TYR A 554 17.80 16.83 19.60
N ILE A 555 18.85 17.20 18.86
CA ILE A 555 19.44 18.55 18.92
C ILE A 555 18.94 19.37 17.74
N LYS A 556 18.39 20.57 18.00
CA LYS A 556 18.00 21.56 16.98
C LYS A 556 18.41 22.95 17.46
N GLU A 557 19.09 23.72 16.62
CA GLU A 557 19.54 25.09 16.97
C GLU A 557 20.26 25.18 18.33
N ASN A 558 21.17 24.21 18.61
CA ASN A 558 21.92 24.08 19.87
C ASN A 558 21.09 23.89 21.14
N LYS A 559 19.83 23.48 20.99
CA LYS A 559 18.95 23.11 22.10
C LYS A 559 18.63 21.63 22.00
N ILE A 560 18.45 20.99 23.16
CA ILE A 560 18.02 19.59 23.25
C ILE A 560 16.49 19.59 23.39
N PHE A 561 15.81 18.83 22.53
CA PHE A 561 14.36 18.68 22.50
C PHE A 561 14.00 17.24 22.84
N GLU A 562 13.10 17.04 23.80
CA GLU A 562 12.44 15.74 24.07
C GLU A 562 10.98 15.76 23.59
N LYS A 563 10.55 14.68 22.92
CA LYS A 563 9.20 14.49 22.39
C LYS A 563 8.69 13.07 22.60
N ASP A 564 7.40 12.96 22.94
CA ASP A 564 6.71 11.68 23.10
C ASP A 564 5.80 11.42 21.87
N LEU A 565 6.01 10.30 21.18
CA LEU A 565 5.20 9.88 20.02
C LEU A 565 4.34 8.67 20.38
N ILE A 566 3.02 8.83 20.35
CA ILE A 566 2.06 7.78 20.68
C ILE A 566 1.83 6.88 19.46
N LEU A 567 2.28 5.64 19.53
CA LEU A 567 2.29 4.68 18.41
C LEU A 567 0.93 4.02 18.15
N ASN A 568 0.03 4.03 19.13
CA ASN A 568 -1.31 3.42 19.05
C ASN A 568 -2.43 4.43 18.73
N ALA A 569 -2.07 5.67 18.37
CA ALA A 569 -3.04 6.74 18.13
C ALA A 569 -3.98 6.46 16.94
N ILE A 570 -3.50 5.68 15.98
CA ILE A 570 -4.26 5.20 14.82
C ILE A 570 -4.67 3.75 15.09
N LYS A 571 -5.98 3.49 15.12
CA LYS A 571 -6.57 2.16 15.28
C LYS A 571 -7.14 1.68 13.95
N ARG A 572 -6.67 0.54 13.46
CA ARG A 572 -7.15 -0.07 12.22
C ARG A 572 -8.30 -1.02 12.53
N LEU A 573 -9.49 -0.68 12.07
CA LEU A 573 -10.66 -1.56 12.18
C LEU A 573 -10.62 -2.65 11.11
N ARG A 574 -10.10 -2.31 9.92
CA ARG A 574 -9.88 -3.23 8.81
C ARG A 574 -8.62 -2.82 8.06
N SER A 575 -7.72 -3.76 7.82
CA SER A 575 -6.53 -3.52 6.99
C SER A 575 -6.88 -3.39 5.52
N GLY A 576 -6.22 -2.45 4.83
CA GLY A 576 -6.29 -2.33 3.37
C GLY A 576 -5.74 -3.55 2.64
N PHE A 577 -6.21 -3.75 1.41
CA PHE A 577 -5.64 -4.64 0.41
C PHE A 577 -4.77 -3.80 -0.54
N HIS A 578 -4.85 -3.98 -1.86
CA HIS A 578 -4.12 -3.15 -2.82
C HIS A 578 -4.71 -1.73 -2.90
N SER A 579 -3.85 -0.72 -3.07
CA SER A 579 -4.28 0.68 -3.21
C SER A 579 -4.57 1.12 -4.64
N LYS A 580 -4.22 0.27 -5.61
CA LYS A 580 -4.51 0.47 -7.04
C LYS A 580 -5.07 -0.81 -7.65
N ASN A 581 -5.47 -0.71 -8.91
CA ASN A 581 -6.01 -1.82 -9.70
C ASN A 581 -5.18 -3.09 -9.54
N ILE A 582 -5.89 -4.20 -9.32
CA ILE A 582 -5.30 -5.53 -9.28
C ILE A 582 -5.29 -6.01 -10.73
N ASN A 583 -4.11 -6.16 -11.34
CA ASN A 583 -4.03 -6.53 -12.76
C ASN A 583 -4.10 -8.04 -12.96
N THR A 584 -3.72 -8.80 -11.94
CA THR A 584 -3.59 -10.26 -12.03
C THR A 584 -3.74 -10.90 -10.65
N LEU A 585 -4.34 -12.08 -10.62
CA LEU A 585 -4.56 -12.88 -9.43
C LEU A 585 -4.57 -14.36 -9.83
N LYS A 586 -3.98 -15.20 -8.98
CA LYS A 586 -4.00 -16.66 -9.11
C LYS A 586 -4.39 -17.31 -7.79
N ILE A 587 -5.30 -18.28 -7.85
CA ILE A 587 -5.67 -19.13 -6.72
C ILE A 587 -4.71 -20.32 -6.70
N LEU A 588 -3.97 -20.55 -5.61
CA LEU A 588 -3.13 -21.74 -5.50
C LEU A 588 -3.98 -22.98 -5.21
N ASP A 589 -3.63 -24.12 -5.82
CA ASP A 589 -4.33 -25.38 -5.56
C ASP A 589 -3.80 -26.01 -4.27
N THR A 590 -4.34 -25.53 -3.15
CA THR A 590 -3.92 -25.92 -1.80
C THR A 590 -5.14 -26.17 -0.92
N ASP A 591 -5.00 -27.02 0.10
CA ASP A 591 -6.07 -27.26 1.10
C ASP A 591 -6.47 -25.95 1.81
N GLN A 592 -5.47 -25.10 2.04
CA GLN A 592 -5.65 -23.73 2.49
C GLN A 592 -6.00 -22.84 1.28
N LYS A 593 -6.99 -21.96 1.36
CA LYS A 593 -7.38 -21.12 0.21
C LYS A 593 -6.40 -19.95 0.03
N ILE A 594 -5.22 -20.22 -0.54
CA ILE A 594 -4.16 -19.23 -0.73
C ILE A 594 -4.28 -18.57 -2.10
N ILE A 595 -4.05 -17.27 -2.14
CA ILE A 595 -4.13 -16.47 -3.35
C ILE A 595 -2.87 -15.62 -3.49
N VAL A 596 -2.48 -15.38 -4.73
CA VAL A 596 -1.37 -14.49 -5.08
C VAL A 596 -1.92 -13.41 -6.00
N SER A 597 -1.72 -12.15 -5.64
CA SER A 597 -2.18 -11.00 -6.43
C SER A 597 -1.03 -10.07 -6.78
N GLY A 598 -1.13 -9.44 -7.95
CA GLY A 598 -0.21 -8.44 -8.46
C GLY A 598 -0.97 -7.20 -8.91
N SER A 599 -0.51 -6.02 -8.48
CA SER A 599 -1.21 -4.76 -8.68
C SER A 599 -0.34 -3.71 -9.39
N GLU A 600 -1.01 -2.69 -9.89
CA GLU A 600 -0.42 -1.45 -10.35
C GLU A 600 0.30 -0.68 -9.22
N ASP A 601 -0.04 -0.95 -7.96
CA ASP A 601 0.69 -0.45 -6.77
C ASP A 601 2.11 -1.05 -6.64
N THR A 602 2.58 -1.83 -7.62
CA THR A 602 3.88 -2.49 -7.70
C THR A 602 4.15 -3.51 -6.59
N THR A 603 3.12 -3.94 -5.86
CA THR A 603 3.21 -4.99 -4.84
C THR A 603 2.66 -6.31 -5.34
N MET A 604 3.35 -7.39 -4.95
CA MET A 604 2.81 -8.74 -4.96
C MET A 604 2.36 -9.10 -3.56
N ARG A 605 1.16 -9.67 -3.40
CA ARG A 605 0.63 -10.08 -2.10
C ARG A 605 0.28 -11.55 -2.11
N ILE A 606 0.63 -12.25 -1.03
CA ILE A 606 0.17 -13.61 -0.74
C ILE A 606 -0.86 -13.49 0.37
N SER A 607 -2.07 -14.00 0.14
CA SER A 607 -3.19 -13.85 1.07
C SER A 607 -3.93 -15.17 1.27
N LEU A 608 -4.54 -15.33 2.44
CA LEU A 608 -5.37 -16.46 2.81
C LEU A 608 -6.85 -16.04 2.82
N ILE A 609 -7.71 -16.82 2.18
CA ILE A 609 -9.16 -16.67 2.29
C ILE A 609 -9.66 -17.48 3.49
N PHE A 610 -10.13 -16.79 4.52
CA PHE A 610 -10.75 -17.39 5.70
C PHE A 610 -12.23 -17.02 5.76
N GLY A 611 -13.11 -17.98 5.50
CA GLY A 611 -14.56 -17.72 5.36
C GLY A 611 -14.83 -16.74 4.22
N GLN A 612 -15.18 -15.50 4.57
CA GLN A 612 -15.47 -14.38 3.66
C GLN A 612 -14.45 -13.24 3.79
N GLU A 613 -13.44 -13.41 4.65
CA GLU A 613 -12.38 -12.45 4.89
C GLU A 613 -11.13 -12.84 4.13
N LEU A 614 -10.41 -11.82 3.68
CA LEU A 614 -9.12 -11.97 3.03
C LEU A 614 -8.06 -11.45 3.99
N LYS A 615 -7.15 -12.33 4.41
CA LYS A 615 -6.04 -11.98 5.29
C LYS A 615 -4.75 -11.97 4.48
N VAL A 616 -4.11 -10.81 4.38
CA VAL A 616 -2.79 -10.69 3.75
C VAL A 616 -1.74 -11.34 4.67
N LEU A 617 -0.96 -12.28 4.13
CA LEU A 617 0.11 -12.98 4.84
C LEU A 617 1.46 -12.29 4.63
N LYS A 618 1.77 -11.95 3.37
CA LYS A 618 3.04 -11.33 2.96
C LYS A 618 2.79 -10.29 1.86
N VAL A 619 3.57 -9.22 1.89
CA VAL A 619 3.58 -8.14 0.88
C VAL A 619 5.02 -7.96 0.39
N PHE A 620 5.20 -7.98 -0.93
CA PHE A 620 6.50 -7.81 -1.57
C PHE A 620 6.49 -6.59 -2.48
N LYS A 621 7.28 -5.56 -2.13
CA LYS A 621 7.52 -4.34 -2.92
C LYS A 621 8.89 -4.43 -3.60
N THR A 622 9.03 -5.41 -4.49
CA THR A 622 10.27 -5.70 -5.22
C THR A 622 10.20 -5.27 -6.69
N HIS A 623 9.00 -5.27 -7.27
CA HIS A 623 8.78 -4.77 -8.61
C HIS A 623 8.97 -3.24 -8.65
N VAL A 624 9.67 -2.76 -9.68
CA VAL A 624 9.94 -1.33 -9.90
C VAL A 624 8.73 -0.62 -10.51
N SER A 625 7.84 -1.37 -11.17
CA SER A 625 6.66 -0.88 -11.88
C SER A 625 5.47 -1.84 -11.68
N SER A 626 4.31 -1.52 -12.27
CA SER A 626 3.09 -2.33 -12.23
C SER A 626 3.35 -3.82 -12.52
N ILE A 627 2.80 -4.71 -11.70
CA ILE A 627 2.76 -6.15 -12.00
C ILE A 627 1.57 -6.40 -12.90
N ARG A 628 1.78 -7.06 -14.04
CA ARG A 628 0.73 -7.30 -15.06
C ARG A 628 0.35 -8.77 -15.20
N ALA A 629 1.25 -9.68 -14.85
CA ALA A 629 1.00 -11.10 -14.97
C ALA A 629 1.64 -11.87 -13.83
N ILE A 630 0.89 -12.87 -13.34
CA ILE A 630 1.36 -13.86 -12.38
C ILE A 630 0.99 -15.23 -12.94
N GLU A 631 1.92 -16.17 -12.88
CA GLU A 631 1.67 -17.60 -13.14
C GLU A 631 2.25 -18.44 -12.02
N GLU A 632 1.62 -19.56 -11.74
CA GLU A 632 2.02 -20.51 -10.70
C GLU A 632 2.29 -21.90 -11.26
N SER A 633 3.21 -22.63 -10.64
CA SER A 633 3.44 -24.03 -10.94
C SER A 633 3.81 -24.81 -9.69
N LEU A 634 3.20 -25.98 -9.50
CA LEU A 634 3.52 -26.89 -8.41
C LEU A 634 4.94 -27.45 -8.63
N TYR A 635 5.84 -27.16 -7.69
CA TYR A 635 7.22 -27.65 -7.73
C TYR A 635 7.28 -29.07 -7.15
N ASP A 636 6.79 -29.22 -5.92
CA ASP A 636 6.63 -30.46 -5.17
C ASP A 636 5.36 -30.39 -4.29
N VAL A 637 5.12 -31.40 -3.45
CA VAL A 637 3.91 -31.49 -2.60
C VAL A 637 3.72 -30.29 -1.66
N ASN A 638 4.81 -29.60 -1.29
CA ASN A 638 4.78 -28.50 -0.33
C ASN A 638 5.14 -27.14 -0.95
N ASN A 639 5.66 -27.09 -2.18
CA ASN A 639 6.23 -25.87 -2.76
C ASN A 639 5.61 -25.50 -4.11
N PHE A 640 5.36 -24.21 -4.30
CA PHE A 640 5.02 -23.59 -5.58
C PHE A 640 6.18 -22.73 -6.07
N ILE A 641 6.42 -22.72 -7.38
CA ILE A 641 7.14 -21.63 -8.05
C ILE A 641 6.10 -20.64 -8.57
N ILE A 642 6.29 -19.37 -8.22
CA ILE A 642 5.46 -18.25 -8.67
C ILE A 642 6.32 -17.39 -9.58
N PHE A 643 5.76 -16.98 -10.71
CA PHE A 643 6.40 -16.07 -11.66
C PHE A 643 5.59 -14.79 -11.68
N SER A 644 6.19 -13.65 -11.40
CA SER A 644 5.54 -12.34 -11.54
C SER A 644 6.28 -11.47 -12.53
N ALA A 645 5.54 -10.87 -13.46
CA ALA A 645 6.08 -10.08 -14.55
C ALA A 645 5.27 -8.80 -14.77
N GLY A 646 5.92 -7.77 -15.31
CA GLY A 646 5.23 -6.51 -15.56
C GLY A 646 6.05 -5.43 -16.23
N GLY A 647 5.86 -4.19 -15.77
CA GLY A 647 6.49 -3.01 -16.36
C GLY A 647 8.02 -3.01 -16.24
N LYS A 648 8.68 -2.21 -17.09
CA LYS A 648 10.15 -2.11 -17.18
C LYS A 648 10.85 -3.44 -17.45
N GLY A 649 10.18 -4.35 -18.17
CA GLY A 649 10.73 -5.63 -18.59
C GLY A 649 11.23 -6.49 -17.43
N GLN A 650 10.52 -6.49 -16.30
CA GLN A 650 10.95 -7.20 -15.09
C GLN A 650 10.19 -8.52 -14.92
N ILE A 651 10.92 -9.61 -14.63
CA ILE A 651 10.42 -10.92 -14.21
C ILE A 651 11.07 -11.28 -12.88
N ILE A 652 10.26 -11.66 -11.91
CA ILE A 652 10.71 -12.15 -10.60
C ILE A 652 10.16 -13.56 -10.38
N ILE A 653 11.04 -14.48 -9.98
CA ILE A 653 10.69 -15.87 -9.69
C ILE A 653 10.78 -16.10 -8.20
N TRP A 654 9.74 -16.69 -7.64
CA TRP A 654 9.58 -16.92 -6.21
C TRP A 654 9.36 -18.39 -5.94
N LYS A 655 9.89 -18.88 -4.83
CA LYS A 655 9.56 -20.19 -4.27
C LYS A 655 8.72 -19.98 -3.02
N PHE A 656 7.53 -20.55 -2.99
CA PHE A 656 6.59 -20.43 -1.88
C PHE A 656 6.35 -21.79 -1.24
N ASP A 657 6.59 -21.90 0.06
CA ASP A 657 6.35 -23.10 0.86
C ASP A 657 4.98 -22.98 1.56
N ILE A 658 4.09 -23.93 1.27
CA ILE A 658 2.71 -23.97 1.76
C ILE A 658 2.65 -24.20 3.27
N LYS A 659 3.59 -24.97 3.85
CA LYS A 659 3.57 -25.33 5.27
C LYS A 659 4.11 -24.21 6.15
N SER A 660 5.26 -23.66 5.76
CA SER A 660 5.89 -22.57 6.50
C SER A 660 5.28 -21.20 6.18
N LEU A 661 4.55 -21.07 5.06
CA LEU A 661 4.05 -19.81 4.50
C LEU A 661 5.19 -18.81 4.23
N GLU A 662 6.41 -19.31 4.04
CA GLU A 662 7.57 -18.52 3.66
C GLU A 662 7.71 -18.47 2.14
N CYS A 663 8.23 -17.34 1.66
CA CYS A 663 8.45 -17.10 0.25
C CYS A 663 9.86 -16.56 0.02
N GLU A 664 10.59 -17.23 -0.85
CA GLU A 664 11.96 -16.93 -1.22
C GLU A 664 12.01 -16.36 -2.64
N GLN A 665 12.71 -15.25 -2.81
CA GLN A 665 12.99 -14.63 -4.10
C GLN A 665 14.21 -15.32 -4.73
N ILE A 666 14.00 -16.10 -5.79
CA ILE A 666 15.07 -16.87 -6.46
C ILE A 666 15.76 -16.02 -7.52
N ILE A 667 14.99 -15.40 -8.41
CA ILE A 667 15.48 -14.58 -9.52
C ILE A 667 14.78 -13.24 -9.50
N ASN A 668 15.54 -12.16 -9.75
CA ASN A 668 15.00 -10.85 -10.11
C ASN A 668 15.72 -10.41 -11.38
N HIS A 669 15.08 -10.67 -12.52
CA HIS A 669 15.61 -10.33 -13.83
C HIS A 669 14.89 -9.09 -14.34
N LYS A 670 15.67 -8.15 -14.85
CA LYS A 670 15.18 -7.03 -15.63
C LYS A 670 15.85 -7.11 -16.99
N LEU A 671 15.11 -6.84 -18.06
CA LEU A 671 15.72 -6.59 -19.36
C LEU A 671 16.68 -5.40 -19.20
N GLU A 672 17.99 -5.67 -19.17
CA GLU A 672 19.03 -4.65 -19.08
C GLU A 672 19.49 -4.26 -20.50
N GLU A 673 19.81 -2.97 -20.70
CA GLU A 673 20.39 -2.41 -21.95
C GLU A 673 21.83 -2.89 -22.23
N ARG A 674 22.31 -4.03 -21.71
CA ARG A 674 23.76 -4.27 -21.60
C ARG A 674 24.50 -4.13 -22.95
N ASP A 675 25.40 -3.15 -22.91
CA ASP A 675 26.47 -2.77 -23.82
C ASP A 675 26.10 -1.95 -25.08
N ARG A 676 26.03 -0.61 -24.88
CA ARG A 676 26.18 0.44 -25.92
C ARG A 676 27.56 0.46 -26.59
N HIS A 677 28.25 -0.67 -26.65
CA HIS A 677 29.56 -0.78 -27.29
C HIS A 677 29.53 -1.90 -28.34
N TRP A 678 29.75 -1.46 -29.59
CA TRP A 678 29.88 -2.18 -30.85
C TRP A 678 28.65 -2.43 -31.73
N LYS A 679 28.88 -2.14 -33.02
CA LYS A 679 27.96 -1.93 -34.15
C LYS A 679 27.12 -3.14 -34.60
N ASN A 680 27.02 -4.22 -33.83
CA ASN A 680 26.39 -5.47 -34.27
C ASN A 680 25.44 -6.14 -33.24
N SER A 681 24.89 -5.42 -32.25
CA SER A 681 23.96 -6.01 -31.28
C SER A 681 22.51 -6.09 -31.78
N GLU A 682 21.85 -7.20 -31.46
CA GLU A 682 20.43 -7.48 -31.65
C GLU A 682 19.53 -6.39 -31.02
N PRO A 683 18.24 -6.28 -31.40
CA PRO A 683 17.36 -5.20 -30.96
C PRO A 683 17.33 -5.05 -29.44
N VAL A 684 17.85 -3.92 -28.96
CA VAL A 684 17.85 -3.53 -27.55
C VAL A 684 16.40 -3.29 -27.12
N ALA A 685 15.99 -3.89 -25.99
CA ALA A 685 14.67 -3.64 -25.42
C ALA A 685 14.50 -2.14 -25.11
N GLU A 686 13.36 -1.56 -25.49
CA GLU A 686 13.09 -0.15 -25.20
C GLU A 686 13.03 0.09 -23.68
N PRO A 687 13.47 1.25 -23.17
CA PRO A 687 13.51 1.57 -21.74
C PRO A 687 12.14 1.52 -21.02
N ASP A 688 11.05 1.37 -21.78
CA ASP A 688 9.67 1.25 -21.33
C ASP A 688 8.97 -0.07 -21.70
N THR A 689 9.67 -1.07 -22.25
CA THR A 689 9.07 -2.38 -22.58
C THR A 689 8.36 -2.98 -21.35
N ARG A 690 7.14 -3.47 -21.55
CA ARG A 690 6.32 -4.12 -20.51
C ARG A 690 6.05 -5.56 -20.92
N PHE A 691 6.21 -6.48 -19.98
CA PHE A 691 5.60 -7.80 -20.11
C PHE A 691 4.11 -7.66 -19.83
N MET A 692 3.31 -7.78 -20.89
CA MET A 692 1.85 -7.64 -20.83
C MET A 692 1.21 -8.89 -20.25
N CYS A 693 1.76 -10.05 -20.58
CA CYS A 693 1.34 -11.36 -20.13
C CYS A 693 2.54 -12.32 -20.12
N ILE A 694 2.45 -13.37 -19.30
CA ILE A 694 3.36 -14.51 -19.36
C ILE A 694 2.55 -15.81 -19.31
N ASN A 695 3.09 -16.88 -19.86
CA ASN A 695 2.61 -18.24 -19.65
C ASN A 695 3.80 -19.17 -19.37
N VAL A 696 3.60 -20.15 -18.50
CA VAL A 696 4.67 -21.02 -18.03
C VAL A 696 4.33 -22.48 -18.29
N LEU A 697 5.27 -23.20 -18.89
CA LEU A 697 5.21 -24.65 -19.09
C LEU A 697 6.34 -25.33 -18.32
N LYS A 698 5.99 -26.21 -17.39
CA LYS A 698 6.96 -27.08 -16.70
C LYS A 698 7.32 -28.25 -17.61
N THR A 699 8.60 -28.38 -17.94
CA THR A 699 9.18 -29.57 -18.60
C THR A 699 9.79 -30.50 -17.55
N LYS A 700 10.52 -31.56 -17.95
CA LYS A 700 11.14 -32.48 -16.98
C LYS A 700 12.17 -31.79 -16.08
N ASP A 701 13.01 -30.92 -16.67
CA ASP A 701 14.17 -30.35 -15.98
C ASP A 701 14.16 -28.81 -15.88
N GLU A 702 13.23 -28.13 -16.57
CA GLU A 702 13.19 -26.67 -16.66
C GLU A 702 11.78 -26.10 -16.82
N TYR A 703 11.66 -24.80 -16.61
CA TYR A 703 10.46 -24.03 -16.91
C TYR A 703 10.67 -23.21 -18.18
N LEU A 704 9.80 -23.41 -19.17
CA LEU A 704 9.71 -22.53 -20.33
C LEU A 704 8.70 -21.42 -20.04
N ILE A 705 9.12 -20.17 -20.23
CA ILE A 705 8.32 -18.98 -19.94
C ILE A 705 8.15 -18.20 -21.25
N ALA A 706 6.94 -18.14 -21.77
CA ALA A 706 6.61 -17.30 -22.91
C ALA A 706 6.07 -15.96 -22.43
N ALA A 707 6.68 -14.86 -22.87
CA ALA A 707 6.30 -13.51 -22.51
C ALA A 707 5.83 -12.72 -23.74
N GLY A 708 4.61 -12.19 -23.66
CA GLY A 708 4.06 -11.25 -24.63
C GLY A 708 4.39 -9.82 -24.21
N CYS A 709 4.99 -9.04 -25.10
CA CYS A 709 5.55 -7.74 -24.77
C CYS A 709 4.84 -6.58 -25.47
N SER A 710 4.92 -5.39 -24.87
CA SER A 710 4.36 -4.15 -25.44
C SER A 710 5.12 -3.64 -26.66
N ASP A 711 6.39 -4.02 -26.80
CA ASP A 711 7.27 -3.70 -27.94
C ASP A 711 7.09 -4.67 -29.13
N CYS A 712 5.93 -5.34 -29.19
CA CYS A 712 5.56 -6.29 -30.23
C CYS A 712 6.46 -7.54 -30.32
N GLN A 713 7.26 -7.84 -29.30
CA GLN A 713 8.12 -9.03 -29.27
C GLN A 713 7.52 -10.17 -28.44
N ILE A 714 7.65 -11.40 -28.95
CA ILE A 714 7.49 -12.64 -28.19
C ILE A 714 8.86 -13.03 -27.67
N ARG A 715 8.99 -13.21 -26.36
CA ARG A 715 10.26 -13.66 -25.74
C ARG A 715 10.05 -14.98 -25.03
N ILE A 716 10.90 -15.97 -25.31
CA ILE A 716 10.89 -17.27 -24.65
C ILE A 716 12.10 -17.37 -23.74
N PHE A 717 11.87 -17.64 -22.47
CA PHE A 717 12.92 -17.86 -21.48
C PHE A 717 12.93 -19.31 -21.00
N SER A 718 14.10 -19.83 -20.64
CA SER A 718 14.25 -21.04 -19.85
C SER A 718 14.74 -20.70 -18.44
N PHE A 719 14.12 -21.34 -17.45
CA PHE A 719 14.53 -21.28 -16.05
C PHE A 719 14.85 -22.69 -15.52
N LYS A 720 16.12 -22.87 -15.11
CA LYS A 720 16.63 -24.03 -14.35
C LYS A 720 17.15 -23.60 -12.98
N LYS A 721 18.35 -23.02 -12.98
CA LYS A 721 18.99 -22.33 -11.85
C LYS A 721 19.09 -20.83 -12.11
N GLU A 722 19.36 -20.48 -13.37
CA GLU A 722 19.37 -19.13 -13.88
C GLU A 722 18.26 -18.96 -14.92
N LEU A 723 17.87 -17.72 -15.16
CA LEU A 723 16.92 -17.35 -16.20
C LEU A 723 17.68 -16.95 -17.46
N THR A 724 17.44 -17.65 -18.56
CA THR A 724 18.10 -17.43 -19.85
C THR A 724 17.07 -17.09 -20.92
N LEU A 725 17.35 -16.08 -21.75
CA LEU A 725 16.54 -15.78 -22.93
C LEU A 725 16.94 -16.75 -24.05
N LEU A 726 15.99 -17.54 -24.55
CA LEU A 726 16.22 -18.52 -25.61
C LEU A 726 16.01 -17.91 -27.00
N CYS A 727 14.93 -17.15 -27.18
CA CYS A 727 14.65 -16.45 -28.43
C CYS A 727 13.74 -15.23 -28.25
N SER A 728 13.79 -14.32 -29.23
CA SER A 728 12.91 -13.17 -29.37
C SER A 728 12.43 -13.05 -30.82
N VAL A 729 11.12 -12.89 -31.04
CA VAL A 729 10.54 -12.77 -32.39
C VAL A 729 9.48 -11.67 -32.44
N ASN A 730 9.49 -10.88 -33.52
CA ASN A 730 8.54 -9.78 -33.73
C ASN A 730 7.16 -10.29 -34.21
N CYS A 731 6.09 -9.80 -33.59
CA CYS A 731 4.69 -10.13 -33.84
C CYS A 731 3.90 -8.98 -34.51
N SER A 732 4.57 -7.90 -34.92
CA SER A 732 4.03 -6.68 -35.57
C SER A 732 3.12 -5.80 -34.71
N TYR A 733 2.41 -6.35 -33.73
CA TYR A 733 1.55 -5.62 -32.81
C TYR A 733 1.80 -6.02 -31.35
N CYS A 734 1.37 -5.17 -30.42
CA CYS A 734 1.47 -5.42 -28.99
C CYS A 734 0.71 -6.71 -28.63
N ILE A 735 1.35 -7.58 -27.85
CA ILE A 735 0.79 -8.87 -27.45
C ILE A 735 0.07 -8.68 -26.11
N LEU A 736 -1.26 -8.84 -26.11
CA LEU A 736 -2.09 -8.68 -24.92
C LEU A 736 -2.13 -9.95 -24.07
N LYS A 737 -2.26 -11.11 -24.72
CA LYS A 737 -2.29 -12.43 -24.08
C LYS A 737 -1.44 -13.45 -24.86
N ILE A 738 -0.86 -14.40 -24.14
CA ILE A 738 -0.02 -15.47 -24.69
C ILE A 738 -0.30 -16.78 -23.96
N THR A 739 -0.22 -17.90 -24.66
CA THR A 739 -0.26 -19.24 -24.06
C THR A 739 0.65 -20.21 -24.81
N ILE A 740 1.16 -21.20 -24.09
CA ILE A 740 1.89 -22.33 -24.66
C ILE A 740 0.95 -23.54 -24.67
N LEU A 741 0.83 -24.19 -25.83
CA LEU A 741 0.09 -25.44 -26.00
C LEU A 741 1.07 -26.55 -26.35
N LYS A 742 0.90 -27.71 -25.71
CA LYS A 742 1.63 -28.93 -26.04
C LYS A 742 0.68 -29.89 -26.72
N VAL A 743 0.88 -30.14 -28.01
CA VAL A 743 0.12 -31.12 -28.78
C VAL A 743 1.07 -32.26 -29.13
N LEU A 744 0.82 -33.44 -28.58
CA LEU A 744 1.73 -34.60 -28.69
C LEU A 744 3.15 -34.24 -28.19
N SER A 745 4.13 -34.21 -29.08
CA SER A 745 5.52 -33.84 -28.81
C SER A 745 5.89 -32.41 -29.19
N LYS A 746 5.03 -31.69 -29.94
CA LYS A 746 5.32 -30.33 -30.45
C LYS A 746 4.77 -29.25 -29.53
N LEU A 747 5.47 -28.12 -29.48
CA LEU A 747 5.08 -26.94 -28.70
C LEU A 747 4.61 -25.83 -29.62
N TYR A 748 3.49 -25.21 -29.25
CA TYR A 748 2.91 -24.10 -29.99
C TYR A 748 2.74 -22.90 -29.06
N VAL A 749 3.12 -21.72 -29.54
CA VAL A 749 2.90 -20.46 -28.84
C VAL A 749 1.77 -19.73 -29.54
N VAL A 750 0.71 -19.41 -28.81
CA VAL A 750 -0.45 -18.69 -29.33
C VAL A 750 -0.47 -17.30 -28.73
N CYS A 751 -0.54 -16.28 -29.59
CA CYS A 751 -0.54 -14.88 -29.22
C CYS A 751 -1.85 -14.21 -29.62
N MET A 752 -2.32 -13.32 -28.76
CA MET A 752 -3.54 -12.54 -28.93
C MET A 752 -3.14 -11.07 -28.90
N LEU A 753 -3.45 -10.36 -29.98
CA LEU A 753 -2.87 -9.06 -30.30
C LEU A 753 -3.87 -7.92 -30.15
N THR A 754 -3.36 -6.68 -30.15
CA THR A 754 -4.16 -5.44 -30.09
C THR A 754 -5.01 -5.17 -31.34
N ASP A 755 -4.76 -5.84 -32.45
CA ASP A 755 -5.49 -5.67 -33.72
C ASP A 755 -6.64 -6.67 -33.90
N GLY A 756 -6.88 -7.53 -32.90
CA GLY A 756 -7.94 -8.54 -32.92
C GLY A 756 -7.54 -9.86 -33.56
N ASN A 757 -6.25 -10.07 -33.84
CA ASN A 757 -5.73 -11.33 -34.37
C ASN A 757 -5.27 -12.30 -33.27
N MET A 758 -5.54 -13.59 -33.52
CA MET A 758 -4.92 -14.72 -32.83
C MET A 758 -3.91 -15.39 -33.77
N ILE A 759 -2.64 -15.42 -33.38
CA ILE A 759 -1.53 -15.95 -34.17
C ILE A 759 -0.92 -17.17 -33.51
N PHE A 760 -0.70 -18.22 -34.30
CA PHE A 760 -0.04 -19.44 -33.87
C PHE A 760 1.38 -19.51 -34.39
N TRP A 761 2.28 -19.93 -33.51
CA TRP A 761 3.69 -20.14 -33.77
C TRP A 761 4.09 -21.55 -33.36
N HIS A 762 4.92 -22.20 -34.15
CA HIS A 762 5.55 -23.46 -33.80
C HIS A 762 6.91 -23.18 -33.13
N LEU A 763 7.10 -23.68 -31.91
CA LEU A 763 8.38 -23.63 -31.21
C LEU A 763 9.16 -24.89 -31.55
N THR A 764 10.21 -24.75 -32.36
CA THR A 764 11.10 -25.85 -32.76
C THR A 764 11.97 -26.31 -31.60
N ASP A 765 12.55 -27.51 -31.70
CA ASP A 765 13.52 -28.03 -30.72
C ASP A 765 14.76 -27.15 -30.55
N ASN A 766 15.14 -26.37 -31.57
CA ASN A 766 16.22 -25.38 -31.50
C ASN A 766 15.77 -24.03 -30.89
N PHE A 767 14.60 -24.00 -30.24
CA PHE A 767 13.99 -22.81 -29.64
C PHE A 767 13.77 -21.62 -30.60
N THR A 768 13.59 -21.89 -31.89
CA THR A 768 13.13 -20.88 -32.86
C THR A 768 11.60 -20.90 -32.99
N LEU A 769 11.00 -19.72 -33.24
CA LEU A 769 9.55 -19.58 -33.45
C LEU A 769 9.25 -19.37 -34.94
N GLY A 770 8.58 -20.34 -35.56
CA GLY A 770 8.06 -20.24 -36.92
C GLY A 770 6.58 -19.87 -36.94
N LYS A 771 6.20 -18.79 -37.62
CA LYS A 771 4.79 -18.37 -37.76
C LYS A 771 4.02 -19.39 -38.61
N LEU A 772 2.87 -19.86 -38.13
CA LEU A 772 2.01 -20.81 -38.84
C LEU A 772 0.79 -20.12 -39.48
N ASN A 773 -0.18 -19.70 -38.67
CA ASN A 773 -1.45 -19.12 -39.12
C ASN A 773 -1.85 -17.93 -38.25
N SER A 774 -2.63 -17.02 -38.84
CA SER A 774 -3.22 -15.85 -38.16
C SER A 774 -4.71 -15.82 -38.47
N PHE A 775 -5.54 -15.62 -37.45
CA PHE A 775 -7.00 -15.56 -37.58
C PHE A 775 -7.52 -14.29 -36.91
N ARG A 776 -8.31 -13.50 -37.66
CA ARG A 776 -8.96 -12.30 -37.12
C ARG A 776 -10.30 -12.69 -36.50
N LEU A 777 -10.44 -12.51 -35.19
CA LEU A 777 -11.65 -12.87 -34.44
C LEU A 777 -12.44 -11.65 -33.96
N HIS A 778 -11.71 -10.55 -33.72
CA HIS A 778 -12.23 -9.31 -33.17
C HIS A 778 -11.86 -8.11 -34.06
N GLN A 779 -12.62 -7.02 -33.91
CA GLN A 779 -12.32 -5.75 -34.58
C GLN A 779 -11.12 -5.05 -33.94
N SER A 780 -10.95 -5.21 -32.62
CA SER A 780 -9.93 -4.61 -31.76
C SER A 780 -9.29 -5.67 -30.87
N GLY A 781 -8.46 -5.25 -29.90
CA GLY A 781 -7.62 -6.11 -29.07
C GLY A 781 -8.35 -7.27 -28.38
N ILE A 782 -7.70 -8.43 -28.33
CA ILE A 782 -8.17 -9.61 -27.60
C ILE A 782 -7.60 -9.58 -26.18
N ASN A 783 -8.41 -9.17 -25.22
CA ASN A 783 -7.98 -8.94 -23.83
C ASN A 783 -8.02 -10.20 -22.96
N CYS A 784 -8.87 -11.17 -23.28
CA CYS A 784 -9.01 -12.37 -22.48
C CYS A 784 -9.30 -13.58 -23.34
N PHE A 785 -8.98 -14.75 -22.81
CA PHE A 785 -9.18 -16.01 -23.49
C PHE A 785 -9.31 -17.17 -22.52
N ALA A 786 -9.90 -18.27 -22.97
CA ALA A 786 -9.90 -19.54 -22.27
C ALA A 786 -9.82 -20.70 -23.27
N PHE A 787 -8.86 -21.61 -23.08
CA PHE A 787 -8.75 -22.86 -23.83
C PHE A 787 -9.28 -24.03 -23.00
N THR A 788 -9.93 -24.98 -23.66
CA THR A 788 -10.24 -26.30 -23.11
C THR A 788 -10.04 -27.33 -24.19
N GLU A 789 -9.20 -28.34 -23.92
CA GLU A 789 -9.00 -29.46 -24.83
C GLU A 789 -10.21 -30.38 -24.80
N ILE A 790 -10.76 -30.71 -25.97
CA ILE A 790 -11.87 -31.66 -26.12
C ILE A 790 -11.32 -33.02 -26.52
N GLU A 791 -10.46 -33.03 -27.52
CA GLU A 791 -9.73 -34.18 -28.02
C GLU A 791 -8.28 -33.75 -28.27
N VAL A 792 -7.36 -34.72 -28.39
CA VAL A 792 -5.94 -34.41 -28.58
C VAL A 792 -5.75 -33.52 -29.81
N GLY A 793 -5.24 -32.30 -29.60
CA GLY A 793 -5.02 -31.31 -30.66
C GLY A 793 -6.28 -30.57 -31.13
N LYS A 794 -7.44 -30.80 -30.49
CA LYS A 794 -8.71 -30.14 -30.76
C LYS A 794 -9.19 -29.37 -29.53
N TYR A 795 -9.26 -28.04 -29.65
CA TYR A 795 -9.53 -27.13 -28.56
C TYR A 795 -10.81 -26.34 -28.78
N PHE A 796 -11.60 -26.20 -27.71
CA PHE A 796 -12.61 -25.17 -27.59
C PHE A 796 -11.98 -23.91 -27.02
N VAL A 797 -12.15 -22.79 -27.73
CA VAL A 797 -11.49 -21.53 -27.42
C VAL A 797 -12.54 -20.45 -27.28
N ILE A 798 -12.53 -19.77 -26.14
CA ILE A 798 -13.29 -18.53 -25.93
C ILE A 798 -12.32 -17.37 -25.98
N THR A 799 -12.70 -16.31 -26.68
CA THR A 799 -11.98 -15.03 -26.75
C THR A 799 -12.95 -13.89 -26.45
N GLY A 800 -12.46 -12.89 -25.72
CA GLY A 800 -13.20 -11.66 -25.41
C GLY A 800 -12.33 -10.46 -25.75
N GLY A 801 -12.93 -9.48 -26.42
CA GLY A 801 -12.23 -8.34 -26.98
C GLY A 801 -12.62 -6.99 -26.37
N ASP A 802 -11.87 -5.96 -26.78
CA ASP A 802 -12.20 -4.54 -26.58
C ASP A 802 -13.53 -4.15 -27.22
N ASP A 803 -13.89 -4.86 -28.30
CA ASP A 803 -15.09 -4.65 -29.11
C ASP A 803 -16.35 -5.21 -28.48
N ASN A 804 -16.38 -5.43 -27.15
CA ASN A 804 -17.46 -6.04 -26.36
C ASN A 804 -17.99 -7.41 -26.83
N LYS A 805 -17.34 -8.01 -27.84
CA LYS A 805 -17.72 -9.29 -28.44
C LYS A 805 -17.10 -10.43 -27.65
N ILE A 806 -17.86 -11.51 -27.48
CA ILE A 806 -17.36 -12.84 -27.12
C ILE A 806 -17.37 -13.69 -28.38
N CYS A 807 -16.27 -14.39 -28.67
CA CYS A 807 -16.17 -15.35 -29.76
C CYS A 807 -15.78 -16.73 -29.23
N ALA A 808 -16.58 -17.73 -29.59
CA ALA A 808 -16.33 -19.15 -29.34
C ALA A 808 -15.90 -19.83 -30.64
N SER A 809 -14.75 -20.49 -30.62
CA SER A 809 -14.14 -21.12 -31.78
C SER A 809 -13.65 -22.54 -31.45
N GLU A 810 -13.69 -23.40 -32.46
CA GLU A 810 -12.99 -24.68 -32.46
C GLU A 810 -11.66 -24.51 -33.17
N VAL A 811 -10.57 -24.92 -32.51
CA VAL A 811 -9.22 -24.90 -33.07
C VAL A 811 -8.71 -26.32 -33.17
N GLN A 812 -8.39 -26.75 -34.39
CA GLN A 812 -7.74 -28.03 -34.64
C GLN A 812 -6.30 -27.82 -35.11
N ILE A 813 -5.37 -28.46 -34.41
CA ILE A 813 -3.93 -28.37 -34.64
C ILE A 813 -3.43 -29.72 -35.17
N ASN A 814 -3.19 -29.79 -36.48
CA ASN A 814 -2.65 -30.97 -37.15
C ASN A 814 -1.23 -30.67 -37.64
N GLU A 815 -0.25 -30.90 -36.78
CA GLU A 815 1.18 -30.62 -37.01
C GLU A 815 1.49 -29.21 -37.54
N ASN A 816 1.45 -29.01 -38.87
CA ASN A 816 1.81 -27.75 -39.51
C ASN A 816 0.58 -26.96 -39.99
N LYS A 817 -0.62 -27.54 -39.93
CA LYS A 817 -1.86 -26.90 -40.38
C LYS A 817 -2.78 -26.66 -39.21
N ILE A 818 -3.15 -25.39 -39.04
CA ILE A 818 -4.10 -24.98 -38.01
C ILE A 818 -5.39 -24.59 -38.71
N GLN A 819 -6.49 -25.20 -38.25
CA GLN A 819 -7.84 -24.87 -38.70
C GLN A 819 -8.59 -24.24 -37.55
N LEU A 820 -9.20 -23.10 -37.82
CA LEU A 820 -10.08 -22.41 -36.88
C LEU A 820 -11.46 -22.33 -37.49
N LYS A 821 -12.47 -22.77 -36.74
CA LYS A 821 -13.88 -22.63 -37.08
C LYS A 821 -14.56 -21.81 -36.00
N GLU A 822 -15.04 -20.62 -36.35
CA GLU A 822 -15.91 -19.84 -35.46
C GLU A 822 -17.25 -20.57 -35.31
N LEU A 823 -17.66 -20.81 -34.07
CA LEU A 823 -18.84 -21.60 -33.73
C LEU A 823 -20.00 -20.71 -33.30
N TRP A 824 -19.70 -19.69 -32.50
CA TRP A 824 -20.68 -18.80 -31.91
C TRP A 824 -20.03 -17.47 -31.55
N ASN A 825 -20.78 -16.38 -31.67
CA ASN A 825 -20.36 -15.09 -31.16
C ASN A 825 -21.55 -14.32 -30.58
N ASN A 826 -21.26 -13.34 -29.72
CA ASN A 826 -22.27 -12.44 -29.18
C ASN A 826 -21.64 -11.10 -28.74
N SER A 827 -22.21 -9.99 -29.19
CA SER A 827 -21.79 -8.61 -28.87
C SER A 827 -22.72 -7.90 -27.87
N ASN A 828 -23.80 -8.55 -27.43
CA ASN A 828 -24.85 -7.92 -26.62
C ASN A 828 -24.79 -8.34 -25.13
N VAL A 829 -23.75 -9.10 -24.74
CA VAL A 829 -23.61 -9.63 -23.38
C VAL A 829 -23.09 -8.57 -22.41
N HIS A 830 -22.06 -7.87 -22.86
CA HIS A 830 -21.37 -6.84 -22.12
C HIS A 830 -21.49 -5.51 -22.86
N SER A 831 -21.52 -4.42 -22.12
CA SER A 831 -21.60 -3.06 -22.66
C SER A 831 -20.23 -2.43 -22.91
N CYS A 832 -19.16 -3.04 -22.39
CA CYS A 832 -17.78 -2.56 -22.46
C CYS A 832 -16.81 -3.71 -22.80
N GLN A 833 -15.51 -3.40 -22.87
CA GLN A 833 -14.45 -4.38 -23.11
C GLN A 833 -14.49 -5.56 -22.12
N ILE A 834 -14.25 -6.76 -22.63
CA ILE A 834 -14.28 -8.00 -21.85
C ILE A 834 -12.86 -8.32 -21.40
N THR A 835 -12.65 -8.45 -20.10
CA THR A 835 -11.31 -8.53 -19.49
C THR A 835 -11.03 -9.89 -18.87
N GLY A 836 -12.07 -10.68 -18.59
CA GLY A 836 -11.96 -12.01 -18.02
C GLY A 836 -12.77 -13.06 -18.76
N ALA A 837 -12.15 -14.23 -18.99
CA ALA A 837 -12.82 -15.43 -19.47
C ALA A 837 -12.24 -16.67 -18.76
N LYS A 838 -13.09 -17.57 -18.27
CA LYS A 838 -12.66 -18.83 -17.65
C LYS A 838 -13.64 -19.95 -17.97
N ILE A 839 -13.13 -21.10 -18.39
CA ILE A 839 -13.92 -22.32 -18.58
C ILE A 839 -13.67 -23.25 -17.40
N LEU A 840 -14.75 -23.73 -16.80
CA LEU A 840 -14.77 -24.68 -15.69
C LEU A 840 -15.71 -25.82 -16.06
N LYS A 841 -15.15 -26.93 -16.55
CA LYS A 841 -15.93 -28.04 -17.14
C LYS A 841 -16.84 -27.49 -18.25
N ASN A 842 -18.16 -27.53 -18.04
CA ASN A 842 -19.20 -27.07 -18.96
C ASN A 842 -19.72 -25.65 -18.65
N ILE A 843 -19.10 -24.93 -17.71
CA ILE A 843 -19.48 -23.55 -17.36
C ILE A 843 -18.42 -22.61 -17.91
N LEU A 844 -18.87 -21.57 -18.62
CA LEU A 844 -18.05 -20.42 -19.02
C LEU A 844 -18.44 -19.22 -18.16
N ILE A 845 -17.44 -18.51 -17.65
CA ILE A 845 -17.61 -17.27 -16.92
C ILE A 845 -16.90 -16.17 -17.70
N THR A 846 -17.59 -15.06 -17.94
CA THR A 846 -17.01 -13.84 -18.52
C THR A 846 -17.19 -12.65 -17.59
N ALA A 847 -16.24 -11.73 -17.61
CA ALA A 847 -16.26 -10.52 -16.81
C ALA A 847 -15.81 -9.31 -17.66
N SER A 848 -16.39 -8.14 -17.38
CA SER A 848 -16.14 -6.90 -18.11
C SER A 848 -16.10 -5.68 -17.18
N ILE A 849 -15.52 -4.59 -17.69
CA ILE A 849 -15.48 -3.27 -17.05
C ILE A 849 -16.87 -2.71 -16.75
N ASP A 850 -17.91 -3.16 -17.44
CA ASP A 850 -19.30 -2.82 -17.14
C ASP A 850 -19.82 -3.38 -15.79
N GLN A 851 -18.93 -4.02 -15.02
CA GLN A 851 -19.19 -4.63 -13.72
C GLN A 851 -20.18 -5.80 -13.79
N ARG A 852 -20.32 -6.43 -14.95
CA ARG A 852 -21.13 -7.64 -15.14
C ARG A 852 -20.26 -8.88 -15.19
N ILE A 853 -20.74 -9.93 -14.52
CA ILE A 853 -20.21 -11.28 -14.57
C ILE A 853 -21.28 -12.14 -15.19
N THR A 854 -20.99 -12.76 -16.32
CA THR A 854 -21.97 -13.57 -17.05
C THR A 854 -21.59 -15.03 -17.00
N LEU A 855 -22.56 -15.88 -16.68
CA LEU A 855 -22.44 -17.34 -16.61
C LEU A 855 -23.14 -17.96 -17.82
N TRP A 856 -22.42 -18.84 -18.49
CA TRP A 856 -22.89 -19.62 -19.62
C TRP A 856 -22.67 -21.09 -19.36
N LYS A 857 -23.55 -21.92 -19.91
CA LYS A 857 -23.34 -23.36 -20.04
C LYS A 857 -23.01 -23.67 -21.48
N TRP A 858 -21.95 -24.42 -21.70
CA TRP A 858 -21.60 -24.91 -23.02
C TRP A 858 -21.70 -26.43 -23.06
N SER A 859 -22.15 -26.98 -24.18
CA SER A 859 -22.23 -28.43 -24.40
C SER A 859 -21.96 -28.77 -25.85
N LEU A 860 -21.31 -29.90 -26.08
CA LEU A 860 -21.16 -30.51 -27.39
C LEU A 860 -22.16 -31.68 -27.50
N LEU A 861 -23.21 -31.51 -28.32
CA LEU A 861 -24.23 -32.53 -28.58
C LEU A 861 -24.27 -32.77 -30.10
N ASN A 862 -24.14 -34.02 -30.55
CA ASN A 862 -24.18 -34.38 -31.97
C ASN A 862 -23.21 -33.57 -32.87
N ASN A 863 -21.99 -33.29 -32.39
CA ASN A 863 -21.01 -32.40 -33.04
C ASN A 863 -21.44 -30.93 -33.22
N GLU A 864 -22.51 -30.49 -32.55
CA GLU A 864 -22.92 -29.10 -32.48
C GLU A 864 -22.65 -28.51 -31.10
N TYR A 865 -22.07 -27.31 -31.09
CA TYR A 865 -21.81 -26.56 -29.86
C TYR A 865 -23.03 -25.72 -29.53
N LYS A 866 -23.56 -25.92 -28.32
CA LYS A 866 -24.64 -25.11 -27.78
C LYS A 866 -24.13 -24.24 -26.64
N MET A 867 -24.40 -22.94 -26.74
CA MET A 867 -24.16 -21.95 -25.70
C MET A 867 -25.50 -21.53 -25.08
N GLU A 868 -25.68 -21.78 -23.80
CA GLU A 868 -26.89 -21.44 -23.04
C GLU A 868 -26.56 -20.39 -21.98
N TYR A 869 -27.28 -19.27 -21.98
CA TYR A 869 -27.17 -18.25 -20.95
C TYR A 869 -27.75 -18.79 -19.63
N LEU A 870 -27.00 -18.69 -18.53
CA LEU A 870 -27.48 -19.11 -17.22
C LEU A 870 -27.92 -17.92 -16.37
N ASN A 871 -27.01 -17.00 -16.09
CA ASN A 871 -27.27 -15.86 -15.22
C ASN A 871 -26.23 -14.75 -15.40
N GLN A 872 -26.55 -13.55 -14.93
CA GLN A 872 -25.64 -12.42 -14.88
C GLN A 872 -25.71 -11.75 -13.51
N HIS A 873 -24.56 -11.45 -12.94
CA HIS A 873 -24.42 -10.78 -11.65
C HIS A 873 -23.67 -9.46 -11.82
N MET A 874 -24.12 -8.41 -11.13
CA MET A 874 -23.38 -7.15 -11.02
C MET A 874 -22.39 -7.25 -9.86
N THR A 875 -21.14 -6.81 -10.07
CA THR A 875 -20.13 -6.66 -9.01
C THR A 875 -20.00 -5.18 -8.61
N SER A 876 -19.50 -4.93 -7.40
CA SER A 876 -19.10 -3.58 -6.96
C SER A 876 -17.65 -3.23 -7.33
N ILE A 877 -16.90 -4.17 -7.90
CA ILE A 877 -15.52 -3.94 -8.35
C ILE A 877 -15.58 -3.15 -9.65
N SER A 878 -15.12 -1.90 -9.60
CA SER A 878 -14.92 -1.06 -10.78
C SER A 878 -13.71 -1.53 -11.57
N ASP A 879 -13.72 -1.30 -12.89
CA ASP A 879 -12.58 -1.54 -13.78
C ASP A 879 -12.00 -2.96 -13.65
N VAL A 880 -12.91 -3.95 -13.68
CA VAL A 880 -12.58 -5.37 -13.58
C VAL A 880 -11.49 -5.73 -14.59
N GLN A 881 -10.35 -6.25 -14.11
CA GLN A 881 -9.18 -6.55 -14.96
C GLN A 881 -9.12 -8.01 -15.40
N GLY A 882 -9.90 -8.89 -14.76
CA GLY A 882 -9.98 -10.29 -15.12
C GLY A 882 -10.75 -11.15 -14.14
N ILE A 883 -10.61 -12.46 -14.28
CA ILE A 883 -11.25 -13.45 -13.40
C ILE A 883 -10.35 -14.67 -13.23
N ASP A 884 -10.30 -15.22 -12.02
CA ASP A 884 -9.73 -16.55 -11.77
C ASP A 884 -10.68 -17.42 -10.95
N ALA A 885 -10.68 -18.71 -11.25
CA ALA A 885 -11.58 -19.67 -10.61
C ALA A 885 -11.02 -21.09 -10.70
N LYS A 886 -11.29 -21.89 -9.64
CA LYS A 886 -10.92 -23.31 -9.55
C LYS A 886 -12.10 -24.11 -8.96
N ILE A 887 -12.26 -25.37 -9.42
CA ILE A 887 -13.24 -26.30 -8.86
C ILE A 887 -12.59 -27.06 -7.70
N LYS A 888 -13.21 -27.08 -6.53
CA LYS A 888 -12.76 -27.89 -5.40
C LYS A 888 -12.99 -29.37 -5.73
N THR A 889 -11.93 -30.17 -5.73
CA THR A 889 -11.98 -31.60 -6.07
C THR A 889 -12.54 -32.48 -4.94
N LYS A 890 -12.76 -31.93 -3.73
CA LYS A 890 -13.34 -32.65 -2.60
C LYS A 890 -14.59 -31.95 -2.06
N VAL A 891 -15.71 -32.67 -2.19
CA VAL A 891 -17.05 -32.46 -1.60
C VAL A 891 -17.86 -31.31 -2.21
N CYS A 892 -19.17 -31.56 -2.37
CA CYS A 892 -20.24 -30.70 -2.88
C CYS A 892 -20.35 -29.34 -2.15
N GLU A 893 -19.36 -28.48 -2.29
CA GLU A 893 -19.48 -27.04 -2.02
C GLU A 893 -19.82 -26.29 -3.32
N PRO A 894 -20.55 -25.16 -3.24
CA PRO A 894 -20.84 -24.34 -4.42
C PRO A 894 -19.55 -23.83 -5.07
N LEU A 895 -19.58 -23.65 -6.40
CA LEU A 895 -18.50 -23.00 -7.17
C LEU A 895 -18.09 -21.69 -6.50
N LYS A 896 -16.79 -21.52 -6.25
CA LYS A 896 -16.20 -20.27 -5.74
C LYS A 896 -15.36 -19.66 -6.84
N PHE A 897 -15.75 -18.47 -7.30
CA PHE A 897 -14.98 -17.65 -8.24
C PHE A 897 -14.47 -16.41 -7.53
N MET A 898 -13.33 -15.88 -7.98
CA MET A 898 -12.82 -14.59 -7.54
C MET A 898 -12.58 -13.68 -8.73
N LEU A 899 -13.01 -12.44 -8.56
CA LEU A 899 -12.84 -11.38 -9.54
C LEU A 899 -11.54 -10.64 -9.24
N ILE A 900 -10.90 -10.17 -10.32
CA ILE A 900 -9.63 -9.46 -10.28
C ILE A 900 -9.90 -7.99 -10.51
#